data_AF-A0A5B7SQI7-F1
#
_entry.id   AF-A0A5B7SQI7-F1
#
_cell.length_a   1.000
_cell.length_b   1.000
_cell.length_c   1.000
_cell.angle_alpha   90.00
_cell.angle_beta   90.00
_cell.angle_gamma   90.00
#
_symmetry.space_group_name_H-M   'P 1'
#
loop_
_entity.id
_entity.type
_entity.pdbx_description
1 polymer ?
#
loop_
_entity_poly.entity_id
_entity_poly.type
_entity_poly.pdbx_seq_one_letter_code
_entity_poly.pdbx_strand_id
1 'polypeptide(L)'
;MESFTSTQKKKKRPHYFIGCLLVMLLAGNTYANSSSTVFENHSNPISIDDPDDLDDDDDGILDTVEDENLDGDNDPDTNPSDKDGDGIPNYLDIDSDGDGILDNVEGQNDASYIAPSGVDANGNGLDDAYEGPFRFGINPVNTDMSNGGRGRIPDYLDVDADIDGIFDNIEAQALNAFVAPSGVDDNGNGLDDAYEGSYGFGIVPINSDSDIYPDYRDFDSDGDGIKDKREAQTTAGYINPLGDNNMNDIDDAYETGLMPCDTDGDAVYDFRDIDSDNDGVLDRFEAQHTATYMAPTGLDSDNDGLDNAYEGDGVIPFSTDEDPRPDYRDIDADDDGIPDNIEGQTTAGYVPPSGVDSDGDGLDDAYEGSGDQGVEMVNTDGTGEVDYRDVDSDDDGVPDNNEGNDFNFDGVPDQTFTGVDTDGDGLDDGYEGSDVNDGFDVNDEINNPATDLPDTDGTEDVNYRDLDDDGDGISTPDEDADDDGDPTNDDSDDDGTPDYLDPTDEPDTDTDGDGVPDSVDIDDDNDGILDVVEDSVDDGIPVDTDGDGTVDLHDIDSDNDGIPDNVEAQTTAGYVAPNDDDAATYEANDGLNSAYLPNGLTPVNTDGTDNPDYIDLDSDNDLVPDNNEGNDFNFDGIPDQTFTGTDTDGDGLDDGYEGSDVNDGYDVNDEIDDPANDLPDTDGTEDVNYRDLDDDGDGIDTPDEDADGDGDPTNDDSDGDGTPDYLQPDEDTRPDTDGDGVPDIVDIDDDNDGILDIVEDPDDDGIPIDTDGDGRVDLHDIDSDNDGIPDNIEAQTTAGYIAPNDDDGATYIANNGLNSAYLPNGLTPVNTDGTDNPDYIDEDSDNDLVPDNNEGNDYNFDGIPDQTFTGVDTDGDGLDDGYEHGTVDDGFNFNDGIDDPANDLPDTDGTEDVNYRDIDDDGDALDTPDEDADGDGDPTNDDTDGDGTPDYLDPVDDSPQEIIVMQMVTPNGDGKNDFLWIENVDMALDNKLMIFNRWGIEVYNGKNYNNQNNVFDGRSRGRSTVGDNSDYLPAGVYYYVFQYNTEDRNNITDNGYLYISQ
;
A
#
# COMPACT_ATOMS: atom_id res chain seq x y z
N MET A 1 -54.56 -26.64 -37.72
CA MET A 1 -55.82 -27.21 -38.28
C MET A 1 -55.47 -27.78 -39.64
N GLU A 2 -55.75 -29.08 -39.84
CA GLU A 2 -55.55 -29.94 -41.03
C GLU A 2 -55.12 -29.29 -42.37
N SER A 3 -54.16 -29.90 -43.09
CA SER A 3 -54.46 -30.67 -44.32
C SER A 3 -53.27 -30.90 -45.27
N PHE A 4 -52.74 -32.13 -45.25
CA PHE A 4 -52.66 -33.05 -46.41
C PHE A 4 -51.80 -32.71 -47.67
N THR A 5 -50.77 -33.56 -47.84
CA THR A 5 -50.51 -34.46 -49.00
C THR A 5 -49.75 -34.01 -50.26
N SER A 6 -48.63 -34.73 -50.44
CA SER A 6 -48.37 -35.73 -51.51
C SER A 6 -47.65 -35.33 -52.80
N THR A 7 -46.66 -36.18 -53.09
CA THR A 7 -46.23 -36.73 -54.40
C THR A 7 -45.21 -35.99 -55.26
N GLN A 8 -43.99 -36.55 -55.23
CA GLN A 8 -43.16 -36.99 -56.36
C GLN A 8 -43.22 -36.19 -57.69
N LYS A 9 -42.05 -35.71 -58.13
CA LYS A 9 -41.31 -36.25 -59.30
C LYS A 9 -40.09 -35.42 -59.70
N LYS A 10 -38.95 -36.10 -59.72
CA LYS A 10 -38.03 -36.28 -60.87
C LYS A 10 -37.71 -35.06 -61.75
N LYS A 11 -36.41 -34.81 -61.80
CA LYS A 11 -35.50 -34.76 -62.98
C LYS A 11 -34.95 -33.39 -63.35
N LYS A 12 -33.61 -33.41 -63.34
CA LYS A 12 -32.65 -33.05 -64.40
C LYS A 12 -32.01 -31.67 -64.32
N ARG A 13 -30.77 -31.69 -63.83
CA ARG A 13 -29.54 -31.07 -64.35
C ARG A 13 -29.63 -30.51 -65.78
N PRO A 14 -28.88 -29.43 -66.02
CA PRO A 14 -27.87 -29.37 -67.09
C PRO A 14 -26.51 -28.91 -66.51
N HIS A 15 -25.40 -29.66 -66.51
CA HIS A 15 -24.44 -29.89 -67.61
C HIS A 15 -24.15 -28.69 -68.52
N TYR A 16 -22.93 -28.14 -68.42
CA TYR A 16 -21.85 -27.99 -69.45
C TYR A 16 -20.68 -27.23 -68.77
N PHE A 17 -19.37 -27.34 -69.02
CA PHE A 17 -18.44 -28.31 -69.63
C PHE A 17 -17.08 -27.57 -69.73
N ILE A 18 -16.02 -28.15 -69.16
CA ILE A 18 -14.60 -28.09 -69.59
C ILE A 18 -13.80 -26.77 -69.46
N GLY A 19 -12.68 -26.87 -68.73
CA GLY A 19 -11.46 -26.11 -69.00
C GLY A 19 -10.31 -26.31 -68.01
N CYS A 20 -9.60 -27.45 -68.06
CA CYS A 20 -8.34 -27.74 -67.35
C CYS A 20 -7.30 -26.59 -67.36
N LEU A 21 -6.46 -26.45 -66.31
CA LEU A 21 -5.02 -26.83 -66.34
C LEU A 21 -4.27 -26.52 -65.01
N LEU A 22 -4.02 -27.59 -64.22
CA LEU A 22 -2.76 -27.97 -63.53
C LEU A 22 -1.77 -26.88 -63.03
N VAL A 23 -1.64 -26.76 -61.71
CA VAL A 23 -0.36 -26.58 -60.98
C VAL A 23 -0.36 -27.56 -59.79
N MET A 24 0.82 -28.03 -59.38
CA MET A 24 1.08 -29.12 -58.45
C MET A 24 2.25 -28.70 -57.55
N LEU A 25 2.25 -29.14 -56.28
CA LEU A 25 3.31 -29.14 -55.23
C LEU A 25 3.31 -27.90 -54.30
N LEU A 26 3.32 -27.98 -52.96
CA LEU A 26 3.49 -28.99 -51.88
C LEU A 26 2.91 -28.32 -50.60
N ALA A 27 2.25 -28.99 -49.63
CA ALA A 27 2.86 -29.95 -48.71
C ALA A 27 1.84 -30.76 -47.87
N GLY A 28 1.15 -31.74 -48.47
CA GLY A 28 0.39 -32.73 -47.69
C GLY A 28 1.31 -33.85 -47.16
N ASN A 29 1.40 -34.01 -45.83
CA ASN A 29 2.00 -35.18 -45.21
C ASN A 29 0.96 -36.31 -45.12
N THR A 30 1.10 -37.26 -46.04
CA THR A 30 0.76 -38.69 -45.90
C THR A 30 -0.64 -39.12 -45.46
N TYR A 31 -1.64 -38.86 -46.30
CA TYR A 31 -2.72 -39.83 -46.54
C TYR A 31 -2.47 -40.64 -47.82
N ALA A 32 -2.92 -41.88 -47.81
CA ALA A 32 -2.45 -43.02 -48.61
C ALA A 32 -2.53 -42.87 -50.15
N ASN A 33 -1.70 -42.01 -50.73
CA ASN A 33 -1.52 -41.96 -52.19
C ASN A 33 -0.25 -42.69 -52.62
N SER A 34 -0.19 -44.01 -52.36
CA SER A 34 0.60 -44.90 -53.21
C SER A 34 0.16 -46.37 -53.17
N SER A 35 -0.45 -46.78 -54.29
CA SER A 35 -0.23 -48.09 -54.90
C SER A 35 -0.83 -49.34 -54.21
N SER A 36 -2.03 -49.71 -54.67
CA SER A 36 -2.36 -51.05 -55.20
C SER A 36 -2.15 -52.26 -54.28
N THR A 37 -3.25 -52.99 -54.05
CA THR A 37 -3.42 -54.35 -53.46
C THR A 37 -3.17 -54.37 -51.95
N VAL A 38 -4.18 -54.59 -51.08
CA VAL A 38 -4.52 -55.96 -50.61
C VAL A 38 -6.02 -56.31 -50.39
N PHE A 39 -7.03 -55.44 -50.43
CA PHE A 39 -8.44 -55.91 -50.32
C PHE A 39 -9.00 -56.55 -51.61
N GLU A 40 -8.37 -57.63 -52.13
CA GLU A 40 -8.96 -58.49 -53.16
C GLU A 40 -9.64 -59.72 -52.51
N ASN A 41 -10.98 -59.65 -52.41
CA ASN A 41 -11.94 -60.75 -52.19
C ASN A 41 -12.05 -61.34 -50.78
N HIS A 42 -12.74 -60.66 -49.87
CA HIS A 42 -13.64 -61.37 -48.96
C HIS A 42 -15.07 -61.31 -49.52
N SER A 43 -15.24 -61.81 -50.76
CA SER A 43 -16.56 -62.26 -51.26
C SER A 43 -16.97 -63.60 -50.65
N ASN A 44 -16.45 -63.93 -49.47
CA ASN A 44 -16.92 -65.07 -48.70
C ASN A 44 -18.02 -64.53 -47.79
N PRO A 45 -19.22 -65.12 -47.79
CA PRO A 45 -20.14 -64.89 -46.69
C PRO A 45 -19.40 -65.21 -45.40
N ILE A 46 -19.54 -64.37 -44.38
CA ILE A 46 -19.22 -64.57 -42.95
C ILE A 46 -18.76 -66.01 -42.74
N SER A 47 -17.45 -66.19 -42.56
CA SER A 47 -16.89 -67.52 -42.32
C SER A 47 -17.63 -68.09 -41.11
N ILE A 48 -17.99 -69.36 -41.21
CA ILE A 48 -18.67 -70.04 -40.12
C ILE A 48 -17.62 -70.18 -39.02
N ASP A 49 -17.77 -69.42 -37.92
CA ASP A 49 -17.24 -69.66 -36.57
C ASP A 49 -16.18 -70.78 -36.60
N ASP A 50 -14.94 -70.35 -36.85
CA ASP A 50 -13.76 -71.20 -36.72
C ASP A 50 -13.14 -70.88 -35.37
N PRO A 51 -13.30 -71.73 -34.33
CA PRO A 51 -12.80 -71.44 -32.98
C PRO A 51 -11.26 -71.46 -32.86
N ASP A 52 -10.55 -71.56 -33.99
CA ASP A 52 -9.10 -71.39 -34.12
C ASP A 52 -8.73 -70.00 -34.73
N ASP A 53 -9.70 -69.24 -35.26
CA ASP A 53 -9.65 -67.83 -35.64
C ASP A 53 -9.76 -66.94 -34.38
N LEU A 54 -9.22 -65.73 -34.39
CA LEU A 54 -9.15 -64.85 -33.21
C LEU A 54 -9.75 -63.45 -33.45
N ASP A 55 -10.11 -63.16 -34.69
CA ASP A 55 -10.46 -61.86 -35.28
C ASP A 55 -11.22 -62.20 -36.58
N ASP A 56 -12.51 -62.54 -36.45
CA ASP A 56 -13.31 -63.19 -37.50
C ASP A 56 -13.71 -62.24 -38.67
N ASP A 57 -13.71 -60.93 -38.44
CA ASP A 57 -14.00 -59.87 -39.43
C ASP A 57 -12.74 -59.18 -40.00
N ASP A 58 -11.56 -59.54 -39.51
CA ASP A 58 -10.25 -59.06 -39.94
C ASP A 58 -10.02 -57.55 -39.70
N ASP A 59 -10.67 -56.96 -38.69
CA ASP A 59 -10.54 -55.54 -38.36
C ASP A 59 -9.30 -55.25 -37.46
N GLY A 60 -8.80 -56.27 -36.76
CA GLY A 60 -7.65 -56.23 -35.87
C GLY A 60 -7.98 -56.16 -34.38
N ILE A 61 -9.24 -55.93 -34.02
CA ILE A 61 -9.81 -56.16 -32.69
C ILE A 61 -10.00 -57.68 -32.56
N LEU A 62 -10.06 -58.19 -31.33
CA LEU A 62 -10.20 -59.64 -31.12
C LEU A 62 -11.63 -59.94 -30.75
N ASP A 63 -12.19 -61.07 -31.21
CA ASP A 63 -13.58 -61.44 -30.88
C ASP A 63 -13.86 -61.42 -29.37
N THR A 64 -12.83 -61.73 -28.57
CA THR A 64 -12.89 -61.75 -27.10
C THR A 64 -12.89 -60.36 -26.43
N VAL A 65 -12.57 -59.31 -27.18
CA VAL A 65 -12.64 -57.89 -26.81
C VAL A 65 -14.02 -57.35 -27.18
N GLU A 66 -14.56 -57.73 -28.34
CA GLU A 66 -15.85 -57.27 -28.85
C GLU A 66 -17.06 -57.95 -28.19
N ASP A 67 -16.89 -59.17 -27.68
CA ASP A 67 -17.88 -59.82 -26.84
C ASP A 67 -17.82 -59.34 -25.37
N GLU A 68 -18.85 -58.61 -24.94
CA GLU A 68 -19.03 -58.22 -23.53
C GLU A 68 -19.17 -59.43 -22.58
N ASN A 69 -19.44 -60.62 -23.12
CA ASN A 69 -19.54 -61.89 -22.41
C ASN A 69 -20.56 -61.81 -21.25
N LEU A 70 -21.74 -61.25 -21.55
CA LEU A 70 -22.82 -61.01 -20.59
C LEU A 70 -23.32 -62.29 -19.90
N ASP A 71 -23.12 -63.46 -20.51
CA ASP A 71 -23.54 -64.74 -19.96
C ASP A 71 -22.42 -65.52 -19.21
N GLY A 72 -21.16 -65.06 -19.34
CA GLY A 72 -20.00 -65.47 -18.55
C GLY A 72 -19.39 -66.81 -18.94
N ASP A 73 -19.55 -67.26 -20.18
CA ASP A 73 -18.91 -68.48 -20.69
C ASP A 73 -17.69 -68.26 -21.60
N ASN A 74 -17.36 -67.00 -21.92
CA ASN A 74 -16.21 -66.57 -22.73
C ASN A 74 -16.23 -67.19 -24.14
N ASP A 75 -17.41 -67.29 -24.74
CA ASP A 75 -17.65 -67.86 -26.06
C ASP A 75 -18.47 -66.83 -26.86
N PRO A 76 -17.87 -66.10 -27.82
CA PRO A 76 -18.52 -64.98 -28.51
C PRO A 76 -19.75 -65.43 -29.33
N ASP A 77 -19.85 -66.71 -29.67
CA ASP A 77 -21.03 -67.30 -30.32
C ASP A 77 -22.30 -67.32 -29.44
N THR A 78 -22.13 -67.28 -28.13
CA THR A 78 -23.23 -67.48 -27.18
C THR A 78 -23.69 -66.15 -26.60
N ASN A 79 -24.82 -65.68 -27.15
CA ASN A 79 -25.41 -64.39 -26.78
C ASN A 79 -24.46 -63.22 -27.09
N PRO A 80 -24.03 -63.09 -28.36
CA PRO A 80 -23.15 -62.01 -28.77
C PRO A 80 -23.76 -60.63 -28.54
N SER A 81 -22.88 -59.65 -28.35
CA SER A 81 -23.17 -58.22 -28.49
C SER A 81 -23.43 -57.86 -29.96
N ASP A 82 -24.29 -56.86 -30.16
CA ASP A 82 -24.82 -56.38 -31.44
C ASP A 82 -25.29 -54.94 -31.12
N LYS A 83 -24.39 -53.96 -31.29
CA LYS A 83 -24.53 -52.60 -30.75
C LYS A 83 -25.51 -51.77 -31.57
N ASP A 84 -25.37 -51.74 -32.88
CA ASP A 84 -26.26 -51.02 -33.80
C ASP A 84 -27.62 -51.72 -34.02
N GLY A 85 -27.70 -53.02 -33.71
CA GLY A 85 -28.92 -53.82 -33.81
C GLY A 85 -29.29 -54.23 -35.23
N ASP A 86 -28.37 -54.22 -36.19
CA ASP A 86 -28.61 -54.63 -37.57
C ASP A 86 -28.77 -56.16 -37.73
N GLY A 87 -28.31 -56.91 -36.72
CA GLY A 87 -28.34 -58.36 -36.64
C GLY A 87 -27.05 -59.08 -37.02
N ILE A 88 -25.95 -58.36 -37.21
CA ILE A 88 -24.57 -58.81 -37.30
C ILE A 88 -23.93 -58.58 -35.91
N PRO A 89 -23.39 -59.63 -35.28
CA PRO A 89 -22.64 -59.47 -34.03
C PRO A 89 -21.40 -58.60 -34.20
N ASN A 90 -21.03 -57.80 -33.18
CA ASN A 90 -19.86 -56.91 -33.23
C ASN A 90 -18.58 -57.61 -33.75
N TYR A 91 -18.22 -58.79 -33.22
CA TYR A 91 -17.04 -59.56 -33.68
C TYR A 91 -17.10 -60.11 -35.13
N LEU A 92 -18.15 -59.78 -35.87
CA LEU A 92 -18.36 -60.13 -37.27
C LEU A 92 -18.71 -58.89 -38.11
N ASP A 93 -18.68 -57.72 -37.48
CA ASP A 93 -19.13 -56.44 -37.99
C ASP A 93 -17.92 -55.53 -38.08
N ILE A 94 -17.72 -54.89 -39.24
CA ILE A 94 -16.57 -53.99 -39.43
C ILE A 94 -16.89 -52.52 -39.11
N ASP A 95 -18.15 -52.23 -38.77
CA ASP A 95 -18.76 -50.93 -38.48
C ASP A 95 -19.84 -51.16 -37.40
N SER A 96 -19.39 -51.55 -36.20
CA SER A 96 -20.21 -52.18 -35.16
C SER A 96 -21.29 -51.28 -34.56
N ASP A 97 -21.17 -49.96 -34.68
CA ASP A 97 -22.19 -48.98 -34.28
C ASP A 97 -22.97 -48.38 -35.46
N GLY A 98 -22.54 -48.68 -36.69
CA GLY A 98 -23.26 -48.41 -37.94
C GLY A 98 -23.24 -46.94 -38.35
N ASP A 99 -22.23 -46.19 -37.93
CA ASP A 99 -22.09 -44.78 -38.24
C ASP A 99 -21.43 -44.55 -39.63
N GLY A 100 -20.67 -45.55 -40.11
CA GLY A 100 -19.99 -45.57 -41.40
C GLY A 100 -18.48 -45.34 -41.35
N ILE A 101 -17.92 -45.03 -40.18
CA ILE A 101 -16.51 -45.16 -39.86
C ILE A 101 -16.24 -46.68 -39.64
N LEU A 102 -14.98 -47.09 -39.60
CA LEU A 102 -14.65 -48.51 -39.45
C LEU A 102 -14.08 -48.76 -38.06
N ASP A 103 -14.39 -49.93 -37.49
CA ASP A 103 -13.90 -50.34 -36.17
C ASP A 103 -12.37 -50.28 -36.06
N ASN A 104 -11.67 -50.61 -37.15
CA ASN A 104 -10.21 -50.53 -37.19
C ASN A 104 -9.66 -49.10 -37.14
N VAL A 105 -10.43 -48.11 -37.58
CA VAL A 105 -10.11 -46.68 -37.58
C VAL A 105 -10.35 -46.12 -36.19
N GLU A 106 -11.54 -46.35 -35.63
CA GLU A 106 -11.95 -45.84 -34.32
C GLU A 106 -11.20 -46.52 -33.18
N GLY A 107 -10.91 -47.82 -33.32
CA GLY A 107 -10.15 -48.59 -32.33
C GLY A 107 -8.68 -48.17 -32.16
N GLN A 108 -8.16 -47.20 -32.91
CA GLN A 108 -6.76 -46.78 -32.89
C GLN A 108 -6.57 -45.27 -32.78
N ASN A 109 -5.48 -44.82 -32.12
CA ASN A 109 -5.07 -43.41 -32.18
C ASN A 109 -4.38 -43.11 -33.52
N ASP A 110 -4.71 -41.97 -34.12
CA ASP A 110 -4.30 -41.58 -35.47
C ASP A 110 -2.79 -41.42 -35.65
N ALA A 111 -2.12 -40.75 -34.71
CA ALA A 111 -0.66 -40.62 -34.71
C ALA A 111 0.08 -41.97 -34.69
N SER A 112 -0.62 -43.05 -34.32
CA SER A 112 -0.10 -44.41 -34.27
C SER A 112 -0.85 -45.43 -35.12
N TYR A 113 -1.79 -44.98 -35.98
CA TYR A 113 -2.65 -45.84 -36.77
C TYR A 113 -1.83 -46.87 -37.56
N ILE A 114 -2.19 -48.14 -37.42
CA ILE A 114 -1.55 -49.25 -38.11
C ILE A 114 -2.55 -49.82 -39.10
N ALA A 115 -2.35 -49.54 -40.39
CA ALA A 115 -3.13 -50.18 -41.44
C ALA A 115 -2.88 -51.70 -41.47
N PRO A 116 -3.90 -52.52 -41.77
CA PRO A 116 -3.75 -53.97 -41.88
C PRO A 116 -2.77 -54.35 -42.99
N SER A 117 -1.95 -55.38 -42.77
CA SER A 117 -0.96 -55.81 -43.76
C SER A 117 -1.51 -56.78 -44.80
N GLY A 118 -2.67 -57.37 -44.54
CA GLY A 118 -3.30 -58.47 -45.27
C GLY A 118 -2.49 -59.76 -45.22
N VAL A 119 -1.71 -59.97 -44.16
CA VAL A 119 -0.82 -61.13 -43.99
C VAL A 119 -1.01 -61.72 -42.62
N ASP A 120 -1.57 -62.93 -42.55
CA ASP A 120 -1.48 -63.81 -41.40
C ASP A 120 -0.48 -64.94 -41.71
N ALA A 121 0.75 -64.83 -41.18
CA ALA A 121 1.79 -65.84 -41.42
C ALA A 121 1.62 -67.09 -40.55
N ASN A 122 0.87 -67.00 -39.47
CA ASN A 122 0.86 -67.98 -38.40
C ASN A 122 -0.45 -68.83 -38.39
N GLY A 123 -1.49 -68.34 -39.05
CA GLY A 123 -2.74 -69.02 -39.35
C GLY A 123 -3.75 -68.97 -38.20
N ASN A 124 -3.75 -67.89 -37.42
CA ASN A 124 -4.57 -67.69 -36.21
C ASN A 124 -5.65 -66.61 -36.37
N GLY A 125 -5.89 -66.09 -37.58
CA GLY A 125 -6.91 -65.06 -37.79
C GLY A 125 -6.32 -63.66 -37.84
N LEU A 126 -5.80 -63.22 -36.70
CA LEU A 126 -5.24 -61.89 -36.52
C LEU A 126 -4.11 -61.52 -37.51
N ASP A 127 -4.21 -60.35 -38.14
CA ASP A 127 -3.19 -59.84 -39.08
C ASP A 127 -1.82 -59.62 -38.41
N ASP A 128 -0.72 -60.00 -39.11
CA ASP A 128 0.66 -59.84 -38.64
C ASP A 128 0.99 -58.38 -38.23
N ALA A 129 0.27 -57.38 -38.75
CA ALA A 129 0.39 -55.97 -38.37
C ALA A 129 0.12 -55.75 -36.87
N TYR A 130 -0.78 -56.54 -36.30
CA TYR A 130 -1.26 -56.42 -34.91
C TYR A 130 -0.58 -57.41 -33.95
N GLU A 131 0.32 -58.30 -34.44
CA GLU A 131 1.00 -59.36 -33.68
C GLU A 131 2.36 -58.96 -33.04
N GLY A 132 2.60 -57.68 -32.75
CA GLY A 132 3.91 -57.14 -32.34
C GLY A 132 4.59 -57.85 -31.13
N PRO A 133 5.88 -57.58 -30.83
CA PRO A 133 6.70 -58.35 -29.87
C PRO A 133 6.18 -58.41 -28.41
N PHE A 134 5.15 -57.65 -28.06
CA PHE A 134 4.41 -57.70 -26.78
C PHE A 134 2.90 -57.36 -26.89
N ARG A 135 2.29 -57.34 -28.09
CA ARG A 135 0.87 -56.97 -28.31
C ARG A 135 0.09 -58.12 -28.99
N PHE A 136 -1.18 -58.27 -28.66
CA PHE A 136 -2.10 -59.32 -29.12
C PHE A 136 -3.42 -58.58 -29.38
N GLY A 137 -3.71 -58.29 -30.66
CA GLY A 137 -4.85 -57.44 -31.06
C GLY A 137 -4.61 -55.93 -30.91
N ILE A 138 -5.50 -55.14 -31.52
CA ILE A 138 -5.75 -53.74 -31.21
C ILE A 138 -6.29 -53.66 -29.76
N ASN A 139 -5.91 -52.60 -29.05
CA ASN A 139 -6.52 -52.27 -27.77
C ASN A 139 -7.34 -51.01 -28.04
N PRO A 140 -8.67 -51.14 -28.22
CA PRO A 140 -9.52 -50.05 -28.67
C PRO A 140 -9.32 -48.77 -27.87
N VAL A 141 -9.34 -47.64 -28.58
CA VAL A 141 -9.39 -46.31 -27.98
C VAL A 141 -10.79 -46.11 -27.40
N ASN A 142 -10.83 -45.26 -26.39
CA ASN A 142 -12.06 -44.64 -25.91
C ASN A 142 -11.65 -43.22 -25.54
N THR A 143 -12.22 -42.25 -26.24
CA THR A 143 -11.93 -40.82 -26.11
C THR A 143 -12.33 -40.29 -24.73
N ASP A 144 -13.49 -40.70 -24.22
CA ASP A 144 -14.12 -40.08 -23.06
C ASP A 144 -13.75 -40.68 -21.66
N MET A 145 -12.75 -41.60 -21.60
CA MET A 145 -12.35 -42.32 -20.37
C MET A 145 -11.82 -41.42 -19.23
N SER A 146 -11.49 -40.16 -19.50
CA SER A 146 -10.96 -39.20 -18.52
C SER A 146 -11.98 -38.87 -17.40
N ASN A 147 -13.29 -39.03 -17.64
CA ASN A 147 -14.35 -38.47 -16.80
C ASN A 147 -14.95 -39.39 -15.71
N GLY A 148 -14.12 -40.14 -14.99
CA GLY A 148 -14.48 -40.58 -13.62
C GLY A 148 -15.59 -41.65 -13.46
N GLY A 149 -15.62 -42.68 -14.29
CA GLY A 149 -15.91 -44.06 -13.86
C GLY A 149 -17.38 -44.51 -13.70
N ARG A 150 -17.96 -45.00 -14.80
CA ARG A 150 -18.73 -46.26 -14.95
C ARG A 150 -18.37 -46.81 -16.33
N GLY A 151 -18.31 -48.12 -16.54
CA GLY A 151 -17.72 -48.69 -17.77
C GLY A 151 -18.39 -48.15 -19.03
N ARG A 152 -17.60 -47.49 -19.89
CA ARG A 152 -18.03 -46.79 -21.08
C ARG A 152 -17.65 -47.54 -22.35
N ILE A 153 -18.40 -47.24 -23.39
CA ILE A 153 -18.39 -47.85 -24.70
C ILE A 153 -17.11 -47.39 -25.43
N PRO A 154 -16.28 -48.30 -25.97
CA PRO A 154 -15.15 -47.93 -26.84
C PRO A 154 -15.62 -47.20 -28.09
N ASP A 155 -14.78 -46.33 -28.68
CA ASP A 155 -15.18 -45.44 -29.79
C ASP A 155 -15.85 -46.19 -30.93
N TYR A 156 -15.29 -47.34 -31.37
CA TYR A 156 -15.88 -48.19 -32.43
C TYR A 156 -17.27 -48.80 -32.15
N LEU A 157 -17.80 -48.54 -30.97
CA LEU A 157 -19.14 -48.96 -30.55
C LEU A 157 -19.98 -47.74 -30.17
N ASP A 158 -19.47 -46.52 -30.26
CA ASP A 158 -20.10 -45.30 -29.81
C ASP A 158 -20.39 -44.38 -30.99
N VAL A 159 -21.59 -43.82 -31.06
CA VAL A 159 -22.03 -43.03 -32.24
C VAL A 159 -21.88 -41.51 -32.03
N ASP A 160 -21.23 -41.14 -30.94
CA ASP A 160 -21.03 -39.80 -30.37
C ASP A 160 -19.82 -39.92 -29.42
N ALA A 161 -18.63 -40.15 -30.00
CA ALA A 161 -17.46 -40.66 -29.26
C ALA A 161 -16.88 -39.65 -28.26
N ASP A 162 -17.04 -38.36 -28.50
CA ASP A 162 -16.65 -37.26 -27.62
C ASP A 162 -17.81 -36.77 -26.71
N ILE A 163 -19.06 -37.17 -26.98
CA ILE A 163 -20.24 -36.90 -26.14
C ILE A 163 -20.63 -35.41 -26.18
N ASP A 164 -20.39 -34.77 -27.30
CA ASP A 164 -20.81 -33.40 -27.55
C ASP A 164 -22.29 -33.34 -28.03
N GLY A 165 -22.83 -34.47 -28.51
CA GLY A 165 -24.22 -34.62 -28.96
C GLY A 165 -24.41 -34.46 -30.46
N ILE A 166 -23.35 -34.17 -31.20
CA ILE A 166 -23.23 -34.39 -32.64
C ILE A 166 -23.02 -35.91 -32.84
N PHE A 167 -23.16 -36.40 -34.06
CA PHE A 167 -22.93 -37.82 -34.34
C PHE A 167 -21.68 -37.93 -35.18
N ASP A 168 -20.86 -38.93 -34.90
CA ASP A 168 -19.55 -39.14 -35.54
C ASP A 168 -19.61 -39.08 -37.07
N ASN A 169 -20.69 -39.60 -37.66
CA ASN A 169 -20.90 -39.54 -39.11
C ASN A 169 -21.07 -38.12 -39.70
N ILE A 170 -21.49 -37.15 -38.90
CA ILE A 170 -21.64 -35.73 -39.24
C ILE A 170 -20.27 -35.05 -39.14
N GLU A 171 -19.57 -35.22 -38.03
CA GLU A 171 -18.25 -34.63 -37.79
C GLU A 171 -17.22 -35.15 -38.80
N ALA A 172 -17.21 -36.47 -39.05
CA ALA A 172 -16.28 -37.10 -39.98
C ALA A 172 -16.48 -36.71 -41.47
N GLN A 173 -17.44 -35.85 -41.82
CA GLN A 173 -17.75 -35.47 -43.20
C GLN A 173 -18.05 -33.97 -43.38
N ALA A 174 -17.49 -33.38 -44.43
CA ALA A 174 -17.81 -32.01 -44.84
C ALA A 174 -19.26 -31.92 -45.35
N LEU A 175 -19.97 -30.83 -45.05
CA LEU A 175 -21.40 -30.67 -45.37
C LEU A 175 -21.70 -30.86 -46.87
N ASN A 176 -20.84 -30.32 -47.73
CA ASN A 176 -20.98 -30.43 -49.19
C ASN A 176 -20.72 -31.86 -49.74
N ALA A 177 -20.05 -32.71 -48.95
CA ALA A 177 -19.68 -34.09 -49.26
C ALA A 177 -20.49 -35.13 -48.46
N PHE A 178 -21.28 -34.67 -47.48
CA PHE A 178 -22.03 -35.51 -46.54
C PHE A 178 -22.86 -36.58 -47.25
N VAL A 179 -22.66 -37.83 -46.83
CA VAL A 179 -23.39 -38.99 -47.30
C VAL A 179 -24.16 -39.59 -46.14
N ALA A 180 -25.48 -39.45 -46.15
CA ALA A 180 -26.34 -40.14 -45.20
C ALA A 180 -26.38 -41.67 -45.46
N PRO A 181 -26.55 -42.50 -44.41
CA PRO A 181 -26.63 -43.96 -44.56
C PRO A 181 -27.85 -44.37 -45.37
N SER A 182 -27.73 -45.46 -46.15
CA SER A 182 -28.79 -45.92 -47.04
C SER A 182 -29.77 -46.91 -46.39
N GLY A 183 -29.39 -47.48 -45.26
CA GLY A 183 -30.02 -48.59 -44.56
C GLY A 183 -29.93 -49.91 -45.32
N VAL A 184 -28.89 -50.09 -46.14
CA VAL A 184 -28.72 -51.26 -47.00
C VAL A 184 -27.28 -51.75 -46.89
N ASP A 185 -27.12 -52.95 -46.36
CA ASP A 185 -25.91 -53.76 -46.52
C ASP A 185 -26.27 -54.97 -47.43
N ASP A 186 -25.89 -54.90 -48.71
CA ASP A 186 -26.16 -55.98 -49.67
C ASP A 186 -25.20 -57.18 -49.48
N ASN A 187 -24.07 -56.98 -48.80
CA ASN A 187 -22.93 -57.88 -48.79
C ASN A 187 -22.80 -58.65 -47.46
N GLY A 188 -23.35 -58.11 -46.37
CA GLY A 188 -23.49 -58.74 -45.06
C GLY A 188 -22.25 -58.60 -44.20
N ASN A 189 -21.54 -57.48 -44.30
CA ASN A 189 -20.32 -57.16 -43.55
C ASN A 189 -20.53 -56.06 -42.50
N GLY A 190 -21.74 -55.53 -42.33
CA GLY A 190 -22.04 -54.50 -41.33
C GLY A 190 -22.02 -53.08 -41.89
N LEU A 191 -20.96 -52.73 -42.63
CA LEU A 191 -20.84 -51.41 -43.27
C LEU A 191 -21.94 -51.12 -44.33
N ASP A 192 -22.61 -49.97 -44.24
CA ASP A 192 -23.66 -49.57 -45.19
C ASP A 192 -23.12 -49.36 -46.63
N ASP A 193 -23.86 -49.85 -47.63
CA ASP A 193 -23.55 -49.72 -49.07
C ASP A 193 -23.28 -48.25 -49.51
N ALA A 194 -23.78 -47.26 -48.77
CA ALA A 194 -23.50 -45.84 -48.98
C ALA A 194 -22.00 -45.52 -48.85
N TYR A 195 -21.31 -46.20 -47.94
CA TYR A 195 -19.92 -45.97 -47.56
C TYR A 195 -18.94 -46.93 -48.24
N GLU A 196 -19.42 -48.07 -48.77
CA GLU A 196 -18.62 -49.02 -49.57
C GLU A 196 -18.15 -48.46 -50.94
N GLY A 197 -18.57 -47.23 -51.29
CA GLY A 197 -18.40 -46.56 -52.57
C GLY A 197 -17.12 -45.71 -52.72
N SER A 198 -17.27 -44.39 -52.83
CA SER A 198 -16.22 -43.43 -53.26
C SER A 198 -14.95 -43.41 -52.39
N TYR A 199 -15.06 -43.87 -51.14
CA TYR A 199 -14.06 -43.72 -50.08
C TYR A 199 -13.21 -44.98 -49.86
N GLY A 200 -13.68 -46.14 -50.31
CA GLY A 200 -12.94 -47.40 -50.21
C GLY A 200 -12.99 -47.98 -48.80
N PHE A 201 -14.10 -48.68 -48.54
CA PHE A 201 -14.39 -49.44 -47.32
C PHE A 201 -14.76 -48.63 -46.06
N GLY A 202 -15.23 -47.37 -46.14
CA GLY A 202 -15.69 -46.61 -44.96
C GLY A 202 -15.56 -45.09 -45.17
N ILE A 203 -16.03 -44.28 -44.23
CA ILE A 203 -15.76 -42.84 -44.15
C ILE A 203 -14.26 -42.63 -43.88
N VAL A 204 -13.69 -41.58 -44.46
CA VAL A 204 -12.35 -41.11 -44.09
C VAL A 204 -12.58 -39.85 -43.25
N PRO A 205 -12.38 -39.92 -41.93
CA PRO A 205 -12.64 -38.79 -41.04
C PRO A 205 -11.89 -37.52 -41.45
N ILE A 206 -12.52 -36.38 -41.18
CA ILE A 206 -11.91 -35.05 -41.26
C ILE A 206 -11.22 -34.75 -39.93
N ASN A 207 -10.30 -33.79 -39.98
CA ASN A 207 -9.49 -33.31 -38.86
C ASN A 207 -9.19 -31.86 -39.24
N SER A 208 -10.03 -30.94 -38.76
CA SER A 208 -10.12 -29.56 -39.24
C SER A 208 -8.90 -28.75 -38.79
N ASP A 209 -8.55 -28.81 -37.50
CA ASP A 209 -7.38 -28.15 -36.92
C ASP A 209 -6.01 -28.86 -37.21
N SER A 210 -6.06 -30.00 -37.91
CA SER A 210 -4.89 -30.81 -38.27
C SER A 210 -4.08 -31.40 -37.09
N ASP A 211 -4.69 -31.61 -35.93
CA ASP A 211 -4.03 -32.12 -34.74
C ASP A 211 -3.87 -33.68 -34.71
N ILE A 212 -4.00 -34.35 -33.56
CA ILE A 212 -3.97 -35.81 -33.45
C ILE A 212 -5.34 -36.47 -33.25
N TYR A 213 -6.43 -35.71 -33.12
CA TYR A 213 -7.81 -36.16 -32.96
C TYR A 213 -8.66 -35.74 -34.17
N PRO A 214 -9.19 -36.68 -34.96
CA PRO A 214 -10.23 -36.37 -35.93
C PRO A 214 -11.47 -35.78 -35.27
N ASP A 215 -12.18 -34.92 -36.01
CA ASP A 215 -13.34 -34.14 -35.53
C ASP A 215 -14.29 -34.98 -34.65
N TYR A 216 -14.70 -36.18 -35.09
CA TYR A 216 -15.62 -37.04 -34.32
C TYR A 216 -15.13 -37.52 -32.93
N ARG A 217 -13.88 -37.23 -32.57
CA ARG A 217 -13.28 -37.53 -31.26
C ARG A 217 -12.65 -36.30 -30.63
N ASP A 218 -12.82 -35.14 -31.25
CA ASP A 218 -12.30 -33.88 -30.78
C ASP A 218 -13.44 -33.09 -30.15
N PHE A 219 -13.23 -32.60 -28.93
CA PHE A 219 -14.25 -31.81 -28.25
C PHE A 219 -14.30 -30.34 -28.75
N ASP A 220 -13.32 -29.95 -29.58
CA ASP A 220 -13.04 -28.61 -30.11
C ASP A 220 -12.37 -28.77 -31.50
N SER A 221 -13.17 -29.11 -32.52
CA SER A 221 -12.70 -29.64 -33.82
C SER A 221 -11.87 -28.67 -34.67
N ASP A 222 -12.06 -27.36 -34.52
CA ASP A 222 -11.25 -26.32 -35.16
C ASP A 222 -10.20 -25.70 -34.22
N GLY A 223 -10.23 -26.05 -32.93
CA GLY A 223 -9.21 -25.70 -31.94
C GLY A 223 -9.24 -24.24 -31.54
N ASP A 224 -10.40 -23.59 -31.64
CA ASP A 224 -10.60 -22.19 -31.30
C ASP A 224 -10.79 -21.99 -29.77
N GLY A 225 -11.13 -23.08 -29.05
CA GLY A 225 -11.32 -23.13 -27.61
C GLY A 225 -12.77 -23.08 -27.15
N ILE A 226 -13.71 -22.85 -28.06
CA ILE A 226 -15.14 -23.12 -27.88
C ILE A 226 -15.29 -24.66 -27.93
N LYS A 227 -16.49 -25.20 -28.05
CA LYS A 227 -16.70 -26.64 -27.95
C LYS A 227 -17.78 -26.96 -28.92
N ASP A 228 -17.60 -28.02 -29.69
CA ASP A 228 -18.47 -28.38 -30.80
C ASP A 228 -19.96 -28.39 -30.41
N LYS A 229 -20.27 -28.92 -29.22
CA LYS A 229 -21.61 -28.89 -28.62
C LYS A 229 -22.26 -27.50 -28.59
N ARG A 230 -21.48 -26.47 -28.25
CA ARG A 230 -21.91 -25.06 -28.17
C ARG A 230 -22.09 -24.51 -29.57
N GLU A 231 -21.11 -24.68 -30.44
CA GLU A 231 -21.18 -24.13 -31.80
C GLU A 231 -22.22 -24.82 -32.67
N ALA A 232 -22.51 -26.09 -32.43
CA ALA A 232 -23.58 -26.79 -33.11
C ALA A 232 -24.99 -26.21 -32.83
N GLN A 233 -25.13 -25.23 -31.93
CA GLN A 233 -26.42 -24.69 -31.50
C GLN A 233 -26.45 -23.16 -31.41
N THR A 234 -27.52 -22.54 -31.93
CA THR A 234 -27.81 -21.13 -31.62
C THR A 234 -28.31 -20.98 -30.19
N THR A 235 -28.10 -19.82 -29.56
CA THR A 235 -28.57 -19.55 -28.20
C THR A 235 -30.09 -19.68 -28.05
N ALA A 236 -30.86 -19.22 -29.05
CA ALA A 236 -32.31 -19.41 -29.08
C ALA A 236 -32.72 -20.89 -29.27
N GLY A 237 -31.86 -21.69 -29.90
CA GLY A 237 -31.99 -23.12 -30.15
C GLY A 237 -31.41 -24.03 -29.07
N TYR A 238 -30.65 -23.49 -28.12
CA TYR A 238 -29.81 -24.25 -27.19
C TYR A 238 -30.58 -25.29 -26.37
N ILE A 239 -30.19 -26.54 -26.53
CA ILE A 239 -30.75 -27.70 -25.85
C ILE A 239 -29.87 -28.04 -24.65
N ASN A 240 -30.40 -27.78 -23.46
CA ASN A 240 -29.71 -28.12 -22.21
C ASN A 240 -29.61 -29.64 -22.00
N PRO A 241 -28.47 -30.14 -21.48
CA PRO A 241 -28.29 -31.57 -21.18
C PRO A 241 -29.25 -32.04 -20.08
N LEU A 242 -29.74 -33.27 -20.21
CA LEU A 242 -30.69 -33.90 -19.28
C LEU A 242 -30.08 -35.05 -18.48
N GLY A 243 -28.83 -35.41 -18.79
CA GLY A 243 -28.08 -36.54 -18.26
C GLY A 243 -28.50 -37.87 -18.90
N ASP A 244 -27.56 -38.79 -19.03
CA ASP A 244 -27.79 -40.13 -19.56
C ASP A 244 -28.46 -41.06 -18.53
N ASN A 245 -29.78 -41.28 -18.67
CA ASN A 245 -30.52 -42.20 -17.80
C ASN A 245 -30.57 -43.63 -18.35
N ASN A 246 -30.40 -43.79 -19.66
CA ASN A 246 -30.57 -45.07 -20.33
C ASN A 246 -29.24 -45.88 -20.33
N MET A 247 -28.12 -45.22 -19.97
CA MET A 247 -26.74 -45.71 -19.91
C MET A 247 -26.21 -46.13 -21.29
N ASN A 248 -26.47 -45.32 -22.33
CA ASN A 248 -25.96 -45.53 -23.69
C ASN A 248 -24.83 -44.56 -24.08
N ASP A 249 -24.26 -43.84 -23.12
CA ASP A 249 -23.20 -42.83 -23.25
C ASP A 249 -23.60 -41.54 -23.99
N ILE A 250 -24.76 -41.49 -24.65
CA ILE A 250 -25.36 -40.28 -25.21
C ILE A 250 -26.28 -39.60 -24.16
N ASP A 251 -26.24 -38.27 -24.05
CA ASP A 251 -27.18 -37.56 -23.18
C ASP A 251 -28.64 -37.75 -23.67
N ASP A 252 -29.58 -37.99 -22.75
CA ASP A 252 -31.01 -38.12 -23.05
C ASP A 252 -31.57 -36.92 -23.88
N ALA A 253 -30.92 -35.76 -23.87
CA ALA A 253 -31.25 -34.58 -24.65
C ALA A 253 -30.87 -34.67 -26.13
N TYR A 254 -29.78 -35.38 -26.45
CA TYR A 254 -29.16 -35.44 -27.78
C TYR A 254 -29.40 -36.77 -28.50
N GLU A 255 -30.28 -37.64 -27.99
CA GLU A 255 -30.67 -38.94 -28.59
C GLU A 255 -31.20 -38.90 -30.04
N THR A 256 -31.40 -37.71 -30.61
CA THR A 256 -31.77 -37.52 -32.01
C THR A 256 -30.68 -36.87 -32.86
N GLY A 257 -29.51 -36.61 -32.27
CA GLY A 257 -28.43 -35.78 -32.80
C GLY A 257 -28.75 -34.29 -32.67
N LEU A 258 -27.72 -33.49 -32.45
CA LEU A 258 -27.72 -32.07 -32.76
C LEU A 258 -27.77 -31.87 -34.28
N MET A 259 -28.28 -30.72 -34.71
CA MET A 259 -28.21 -30.29 -36.11
C MET A 259 -27.32 -29.05 -36.12
N PRO A 260 -26.04 -29.19 -36.50
CA PRO A 260 -25.08 -28.10 -36.42
C PRO A 260 -25.52 -26.85 -37.20
N CYS A 261 -25.06 -25.70 -36.71
CA CYS A 261 -25.23 -24.40 -37.34
C CYS A 261 -24.16 -24.21 -38.44
N ASP A 262 -24.48 -23.32 -39.37
CA ASP A 262 -23.72 -22.92 -40.57
C ASP A 262 -24.12 -21.46 -40.73
N THR A 263 -23.45 -20.58 -39.95
CA THR A 263 -23.86 -19.20 -39.72
C THR A 263 -23.76 -18.41 -41.01
N ASP A 264 -22.58 -18.26 -41.59
CA ASP A 264 -22.36 -17.54 -42.86
C ASP A 264 -22.94 -18.24 -44.12
N GLY A 265 -23.26 -19.53 -44.03
CA GLY A 265 -23.84 -20.31 -45.12
C GLY A 265 -22.84 -20.77 -46.20
N ASP A 266 -21.54 -20.79 -45.90
CA ASP A 266 -20.46 -21.18 -46.83
C ASP A 266 -20.36 -22.71 -47.04
N ALA A 267 -21.04 -23.47 -46.18
CA ALA A 267 -21.08 -24.92 -46.07
C ALA A 267 -19.87 -25.60 -45.39
N VAL A 268 -19.19 -24.88 -44.52
CA VAL A 268 -18.52 -25.37 -43.30
C VAL A 268 -19.59 -25.34 -42.18
N TYR A 269 -19.30 -25.92 -41.02
CA TYR A 269 -20.21 -25.85 -39.88
C TYR A 269 -19.46 -25.13 -38.79
N ASP A 270 -20.15 -24.29 -38.01
CA ASP A 270 -19.52 -23.39 -37.02
C ASP A 270 -18.49 -24.10 -36.12
N PHE A 271 -18.73 -25.36 -35.69
CA PHE A 271 -17.77 -26.13 -34.87
C PHE A 271 -16.49 -26.59 -35.60
N ARG A 272 -16.33 -26.22 -36.86
CA ARG A 272 -15.15 -26.50 -37.70
C ARG A 272 -14.71 -25.26 -38.46
N ASP A 273 -15.29 -24.13 -38.09
CA ASP A 273 -15.18 -22.87 -38.79
C ASP A 273 -14.48 -21.92 -37.83
N ILE A 274 -13.28 -21.48 -38.19
CA ILE A 274 -12.52 -20.60 -37.29
C ILE A 274 -12.97 -19.14 -37.36
N ASP A 275 -13.92 -18.82 -38.24
CA ASP A 275 -14.46 -17.48 -38.57
C ASP A 275 -15.94 -17.65 -39.02
N SER A 276 -16.80 -17.96 -38.06
CA SER A 276 -18.17 -18.48 -38.25
C SER A 276 -19.12 -17.52 -39.01
N ASP A 277 -18.91 -16.22 -38.95
CA ASP A 277 -19.66 -15.21 -39.70
C ASP A 277 -18.88 -14.58 -40.88
N ASN A 278 -17.61 -14.96 -41.05
CA ASN A 278 -16.75 -14.62 -42.18
C ASN A 278 -16.36 -13.13 -42.25
N ASP A 279 -16.41 -12.45 -41.11
CA ASP A 279 -16.03 -11.05 -40.99
C ASP A 279 -14.48 -10.90 -41.01
N GLY A 280 -13.75 -12.00 -40.85
CA GLY A 280 -12.29 -12.05 -40.88
C GLY A 280 -11.63 -11.89 -39.51
N VAL A 281 -12.38 -11.58 -38.47
CA VAL A 281 -12.03 -11.82 -37.08
C VAL A 281 -12.14 -13.34 -36.84
N LEU A 282 -11.56 -13.86 -35.75
CA LEU A 282 -11.57 -15.31 -35.51
C LEU A 282 -12.38 -15.56 -34.26
N ASP A 283 -13.20 -16.60 -34.27
CA ASP A 283 -14.15 -16.96 -33.21
C ASP A 283 -13.51 -16.97 -31.82
N ARG A 284 -12.28 -17.49 -31.71
CA ARG A 284 -11.51 -17.51 -30.46
C ARG A 284 -11.30 -16.13 -29.82
N PHE A 285 -11.29 -15.08 -30.62
CA PHE A 285 -11.11 -13.70 -30.19
C PHE A 285 -12.45 -13.03 -29.89
N GLU A 286 -13.46 -13.19 -30.74
CA GLU A 286 -14.79 -12.63 -30.51
C GLU A 286 -15.50 -13.28 -29.32
N ALA A 287 -15.31 -14.58 -29.13
CA ALA A 287 -15.89 -15.29 -27.98
C ALA A 287 -15.30 -14.87 -26.61
N GLN A 288 -14.30 -13.98 -26.56
CA GLN A 288 -13.62 -13.55 -25.34
C GLN A 288 -13.36 -12.03 -25.27
N HIS A 289 -13.51 -11.43 -24.09
CA HIS A 289 -13.13 -10.03 -23.86
C HIS A 289 -11.62 -9.81 -24.02
N THR A 290 -11.23 -8.69 -24.60
CA THR A 290 -9.82 -8.31 -24.84
C THR A 290 -9.00 -8.34 -23.55
N ALA A 291 -9.54 -7.77 -22.47
CA ALA A 291 -8.88 -7.68 -21.17
C ALA A 291 -8.69 -9.03 -20.44
N THR A 292 -9.50 -10.04 -20.79
CA THR A 292 -9.46 -11.36 -20.15
C THR A 292 -9.10 -12.50 -21.09
N TYR A 293 -8.70 -12.17 -22.33
CA TYR A 293 -8.36 -13.11 -23.37
C TYR A 293 -7.39 -14.19 -22.88
N MET A 294 -7.79 -15.44 -23.05
CA MET A 294 -7.00 -16.59 -22.67
C MET A 294 -6.37 -17.21 -23.91
N ALA A 295 -5.06 -17.01 -24.07
CA ALA A 295 -4.33 -17.65 -25.17
C ALA A 295 -4.16 -19.17 -24.94
N PRO A 296 -4.20 -20.00 -26.01
CA PRO A 296 -4.00 -21.44 -25.90
C PRO A 296 -2.57 -21.77 -25.46
N THR A 297 -2.41 -22.85 -24.69
CA THR A 297 -1.10 -23.29 -24.18
C THR A 297 -0.30 -24.13 -25.18
N GLY A 298 -0.95 -24.65 -26.22
CA GLY A 298 -0.44 -25.65 -27.15
C GLY A 298 -0.21 -27.01 -26.50
N LEU A 299 -0.93 -27.30 -25.42
CA LEU A 299 -0.84 -28.55 -24.68
C LEU A 299 -2.24 -29.06 -24.43
N ASP A 300 -2.39 -30.38 -24.56
CA ASP A 300 -3.55 -31.15 -24.14
C ASP A 300 -3.03 -32.30 -23.25
N SER A 301 -3.47 -32.35 -21.98
CA SER A 301 -2.88 -33.21 -20.94
C SER A 301 -3.67 -34.48 -20.67
N ASP A 302 -5.00 -34.41 -20.80
CA ASP A 302 -5.93 -35.52 -20.59
C ASP A 302 -6.45 -36.13 -21.88
N ASN A 303 -5.98 -35.61 -23.01
CA ASN A 303 -6.05 -36.19 -24.33
C ASN A 303 -7.47 -36.15 -24.93
N ASP A 304 -8.19 -35.04 -24.73
CA ASP A 304 -9.57 -34.82 -25.17
C ASP A 304 -9.71 -33.74 -26.26
N GLY A 305 -8.61 -33.31 -26.90
CA GLY A 305 -8.64 -32.36 -28.02
C GLY A 305 -8.69 -30.89 -27.58
N LEU A 306 -9.31 -30.59 -26.45
CA LEU A 306 -9.35 -29.24 -25.88
C LEU A 306 -8.01 -28.82 -25.26
N ASP A 307 -7.56 -27.59 -25.52
CA ASP A 307 -6.33 -27.08 -24.90
C ASP A 307 -6.47 -26.96 -23.37
N ASN A 308 -5.38 -27.22 -22.62
CA ASN A 308 -5.33 -27.09 -21.17
C ASN A 308 -5.73 -25.69 -20.66
N ALA A 309 -5.69 -24.66 -21.50
CA ALA A 309 -6.23 -23.33 -21.22
C ALA A 309 -7.74 -23.37 -20.94
N TYR A 310 -8.50 -24.15 -21.71
CA TYR A 310 -9.96 -24.07 -21.82
C TYR A 310 -10.70 -25.20 -21.08
N GLU A 311 -9.96 -25.95 -20.25
CA GLU A 311 -10.44 -27.06 -19.44
C GLU A 311 -11.79 -26.83 -18.74
N GLY A 312 -12.66 -27.84 -18.80
CA GLY A 312 -13.99 -27.81 -18.20
C GLY A 312 -15.09 -27.51 -19.23
N ASP A 313 -15.64 -26.31 -19.20
CA ASP A 313 -16.81 -25.93 -20.02
C ASP A 313 -16.45 -25.26 -21.36
N GLY A 314 -15.14 -25.20 -21.71
CA GLY A 314 -14.60 -24.45 -22.85
C GLY A 314 -14.57 -22.94 -22.61
N VAL A 315 -14.26 -22.18 -23.65
CA VAL A 315 -14.64 -20.77 -23.76
C VAL A 315 -16.18 -20.71 -23.68
N ILE A 316 -16.69 -19.74 -22.91
CA ILE A 316 -18.11 -19.44 -22.86
C ILE A 316 -18.26 -18.15 -23.65
N PRO A 317 -18.77 -18.21 -24.90
CA PRO A 317 -18.94 -17.02 -25.73
C PRO A 317 -19.83 -16.00 -25.03
N PHE A 318 -19.50 -14.72 -25.23
CA PHE A 318 -20.29 -13.60 -24.78
C PHE A 318 -20.92 -12.87 -25.97
N SER A 319 -21.74 -11.87 -25.66
CA SER A 319 -22.46 -10.99 -26.58
C SER A 319 -22.22 -9.57 -26.06
N THR A 320 -21.72 -8.69 -26.91
CA THR A 320 -21.36 -7.30 -26.56
C THR A 320 -22.62 -6.46 -26.33
N ASP A 321 -23.60 -6.54 -27.23
CA ASP A 321 -24.91 -5.88 -27.17
C ASP A 321 -25.95 -6.52 -26.18
N GLU A 322 -25.56 -7.61 -25.51
CA GLU A 322 -26.40 -8.46 -24.65
C GLU A 322 -27.60 -9.14 -25.32
N ASP A 323 -27.60 -9.31 -26.64
CA ASP A 323 -28.60 -10.12 -27.33
C ASP A 323 -28.30 -11.65 -27.23
N PRO A 324 -29.17 -12.53 -27.76
CA PRO A 324 -28.92 -13.96 -27.75
C PRO A 324 -27.79 -14.45 -28.67
N ARG A 325 -27.43 -13.74 -29.72
CA ARG A 325 -26.36 -14.06 -30.66
C ARG A 325 -25.01 -13.70 -30.03
N PRO A 326 -24.05 -14.63 -29.97
CA PRO A 326 -22.71 -14.30 -29.51
C PRO A 326 -21.91 -13.59 -30.62
N ASP A 327 -20.92 -12.79 -30.23
CA ASP A 327 -20.13 -11.93 -31.13
C ASP A 327 -19.60 -12.68 -32.37
N TYR A 328 -19.02 -13.89 -32.22
CA TYR A 328 -18.49 -14.71 -33.33
C TYR A 328 -19.52 -15.17 -34.39
N ARG A 329 -20.74 -14.67 -34.33
CA ARG A 329 -21.85 -14.99 -35.25
C ARG A 329 -22.63 -13.75 -35.64
N ASP A 330 -22.07 -12.60 -35.36
CA ASP A 330 -22.70 -11.30 -35.37
C ASP A 330 -21.78 -10.35 -36.10
N ILE A 331 -22.18 -9.94 -37.30
CA ILE A 331 -21.33 -9.08 -38.14
C ILE A 331 -21.34 -7.60 -37.71
N ASP A 332 -22.00 -7.26 -36.60
CA ASP A 332 -22.21 -5.93 -36.00
C ASP A 332 -22.38 -6.12 -34.48
N ALA A 333 -21.29 -6.46 -33.79
CA ALA A 333 -21.34 -7.04 -32.44
C ALA A 333 -21.86 -6.07 -31.35
N ASP A 334 -21.72 -4.76 -31.55
CA ASP A 334 -22.18 -3.73 -30.61
C ASP A 334 -23.46 -2.99 -31.07
N ASP A 335 -24.02 -3.38 -32.22
CA ASP A 335 -25.34 -2.99 -32.73
C ASP A 335 -25.40 -1.50 -33.15
N ASP A 336 -24.26 -0.95 -33.56
CA ASP A 336 -24.06 0.45 -33.93
C ASP A 336 -24.36 0.71 -35.43
N GLY A 337 -24.36 -0.34 -36.26
CA GLY A 337 -24.67 -0.29 -37.68
C GLY A 337 -23.48 -0.17 -38.62
N ILE A 338 -22.25 -0.25 -38.10
CA ILE A 338 -21.01 -0.42 -38.84
C ILE A 338 -20.59 -1.90 -38.68
N PRO A 339 -20.27 -2.63 -39.77
CA PRO A 339 -19.91 -4.04 -39.62
C PRO A 339 -18.51 -4.28 -39.03
N ASP A 340 -18.34 -5.35 -38.26
CA ASP A 340 -17.10 -5.70 -37.55
C ASP A 340 -15.86 -5.76 -38.46
N ASN A 341 -16.02 -6.31 -39.67
CA ASN A 341 -14.94 -6.36 -40.65
C ASN A 341 -14.45 -4.96 -41.11
N ILE A 342 -15.30 -3.94 -40.99
CA ILE A 342 -14.97 -2.53 -41.26
C ILE A 342 -14.26 -1.90 -40.06
N GLU A 343 -14.79 -2.10 -38.86
CA GLU A 343 -14.31 -1.47 -37.63
C GLU A 343 -13.01 -2.08 -37.15
N GLY A 344 -12.88 -3.41 -37.22
CA GLY A 344 -11.68 -4.14 -36.90
C GLY A 344 -10.47 -3.79 -37.78
N GLN A 345 -10.60 -2.90 -38.77
CA GLN A 345 -9.54 -2.46 -39.68
C GLN A 345 -9.46 -0.94 -39.84
N THR A 346 -8.23 -0.39 -39.86
CA THR A 346 -8.01 1.03 -40.16
C THR A 346 -8.51 1.40 -41.56
N THR A 347 -9.04 2.61 -41.76
CA THR A 347 -9.55 3.06 -43.07
C THR A 347 -8.49 3.00 -44.17
N ALA A 348 -7.24 3.37 -43.86
CA ALA A 348 -6.13 3.32 -44.82
C ALA A 348 -5.63 1.90 -45.12
N GLY A 349 -5.80 0.99 -44.16
CA GLY A 349 -5.34 -0.40 -44.19
C GLY A 349 -6.37 -1.41 -44.70
N TYR A 350 -7.65 -1.03 -44.74
CA TYR A 350 -8.78 -1.90 -45.01
C TYR A 350 -8.59 -2.85 -46.20
N VAL A 351 -8.80 -4.13 -45.94
CA VAL A 351 -8.77 -5.23 -46.89
C VAL A 351 -10.17 -5.82 -46.99
N PRO A 352 -10.85 -5.70 -48.15
CA PRO A 352 -12.16 -6.33 -48.32
C PRO A 352 -12.03 -7.85 -48.54
N PRO A 353 -13.06 -8.63 -48.16
CA PRO A 353 -13.06 -10.07 -48.31
C PRO A 353 -13.01 -10.47 -49.78
N SER A 354 -12.38 -11.59 -50.08
CA SER A 354 -12.19 -12.05 -51.45
C SER A 354 -13.32 -12.95 -51.97
N GLY A 355 -14.12 -13.51 -51.06
CA GLY A 355 -15.14 -14.54 -51.27
C GLY A 355 -14.55 -15.89 -51.67
N VAL A 356 -13.34 -16.19 -51.21
CA VAL A 356 -12.61 -17.42 -51.54
C VAL A 356 -11.91 -17.95 -50.29
N ASP A 357 -12.36 -19.12 -49.84
CA ASP A 357 -11.61 -19.99 -48.95
C ASP A 357 -10.99 -21.16 -49.76
N SER A 358 -9.67 -21.27 -49.73
CA SER A 358 -8.90 -22.29 -50.44
C SER A 358 -8.70 -23.58 -49.65
N ASP A 359 -8.78 -23.52 -48.33
CA ASP A 359 -8.35 -24.51 -47.34
C ASP A 359 -9.55 -25.32 -46.87
N GLY A 360 -10.71 -24.65 -46.78
CA GLY A 360 -11.93 -25.20 -46.23
C GLY A 360 -12.04 -25.04 -44.72
N ASP A 361 -11.32 -24.09 -44.12
CA ASP A 361 -11.32 -23.79 -42.68
C ASP A 361 -12.24 -22.64 -42.29
N GLY A 362 -12.88 -21.98 -43.27
CA GLY A 362 -13.90 -20.93 -43.07
C GLY A 362 -13.38 -19.50 -43.22
N LEU A 363 -12.11 -19.27 -42.88
CA LEU A 363 -11.46 -17.96 -43.02
C LEU A 363 -11.19 -17.59 -44.49
N ASP A 364 -11.52 -16.37 -44.91
CA ASP A 364 -11.25 -15.91 -46.28
C ASP A 364 -9.74 -15.81 -46.62
N ASP A 365 -9.35 -16.17 -47.85
CA ASP A 365 -8.00 -16.05 -48.42
C ASP A 365 -7.37 -14.64 -48.23
N ALA A 366 -8.20 -13.60 -48.03
CA ALA A 366 -7.78 -12.23 -47.75
C ALA A 366 -7.10 -12.08 -46.37
N TYR A 367 -7.52 -12.86 -45.37
CA TYR A 367 -7.17 -12.70 -43.95
C TYR A 367 -6.22 -13.79 -43.41
N GLU A 368 -6.07 -14.86 -44.17
CA GLU A 368 -5.12 -15.97 -43.98
C GLU A 368 -3.66 -15.61 -43.58
N GLY A 369 -3.08 -14.58 -44.19
CA GLY A 369 -1.73 -14.12 -43.85
C GLY A 369 -0.63 -15.20 -43.96
N SER A 370 -0.14 -15.69 -42.82
CA SER A 370 0.95 -16.68 -42.66
C SER A 370 0.49 -18.06 -42.13
N GLY A 371 -0.83 -18.31 -42.15
CA GLY A 371 -1.50 -19.47 -41.56
C GLY A 371 -2.48 -18.97 -40.52
N ASP A 372 -3.66 -18.58 -40.99
CA ASP A 372 -4.87 -18.31 -40.22
C ASP A 372 -4.68 -17.15 -39.23
N GLN A 373 -4.20 -16.02 -39.77
CA GLN A 373 -3.89 -14.84 -38.95
C GLN A 373 -5.12 -14.06 -38.53
N GLY A 374 -6.15 -14.03 -39.37
CA GLY A 374 -7.30 -13.13 -39.23
C GLY A 374 -6.94 -11.68 -39.49
N VAL A 375 -7.91 -10.80 -39.27
CA VAL A 375 -7.78 -9.34 -39.23
C VAL A 375 -6.92 -8.94 -38.02
N GLU A 376 -6.06 -7.93 -38.23
CA GLU A 376 -5.33 -7.28 -37.13
C GLU A 376 -6.26 -6.24 -36.53
N MET A 377 -6.91 -6.57 -35.41
CA MET A 377 -7.90 -5.74 -34.73
C MET A 377 -7.34 -4.36 -34.40
N VAL A 378 -8.13 -3.33 -34.72
CA VAL A 378 -7.90 -1.96 -34.30
C VAL A 378 -8.55 -1.74 -32.94
N ASN A 379 -7.89 -0.87 -32.19
CA ASN A 379 -8.31 -0.31 -30.92
C ASN A 379 -7.77 1.12 -31.01
N THR A 380 -8.65 2.07 -31.32
CA THR A 380 -8.29 3.41 -31.77
C THR A 380 -7.83 4.28 -30.60
N ASP A 381 -8.60 4.31 -29.52
CA ASP A 381 -8.30 5.03 -28.26
C ASP A 381 -7.07 4.47 -27.49
N GLY A 382 -6.67 3.22 -27.76
CA GLY A 382 -5.62 2.53 -27.01
C GLY A 382 -6.07 2.01 -25.64
N THR A 383 -7.33 2.20 -25.25
CA THR A 383 -7.92 1.80 -23.97
C THR A 383 -9.03 0.77 -24.20
N GLY A 384 -10.06 0.67 -23.37
CA GLY A 384 -11.28 -0.08 -23.75
C GLY A 384 -11.20 -1.51 -24.31
N GLU A 385 -12.21 -1.81 -25.13
CA GLU A 385 -12.32 -3.02 -25.95
C GLU A 385 -11.69 -2.75 -27.32
N VAL A 386 -12.08 -3.43 -28.39
CA VAL A 386 -11.56 -3.24 -29.75
C VAL A 386 -12.68 -2.59 -30.56
N ASP A 387 -12.35 -1.79 -31.57
CA ASP A 387 -13.31 -0.90 -32.25
C ASP A 387 -14.66 -1.58 -32.55
N TYR A 388 -14.68 -2.76 -33.17
CA TYR A 388 -15.93 -3.50 -33.49
C TYR A 388 -16.80 -3.94 -32.29
N ARG A 389 -16.39 -3.63 -31.06
CA ARG A 389 -17.13 -3.87 -29.81
C ARG A 389 -17.22 -2.64 -28.94
N ASP A 390 -16.61 -1.54 -29.36
CA ASP A 390 -16.59 -0.30 -28.61
C ASP A 390 -17.59 0.66 -29.23
N VAL A 391 -18.50 1.17 -28.40
CA VAL A 391 -19.62 2.00 -28.88
C VAL A 391 -19.22 3.45 -29.15
N ASP A 392 -17.94 3.75 -28.94
CA ASP A 392 -17.24 5.05 -28.97
C ASP A 392 -15.74 4.73 -29.15
N SER A 393 -15.32 4.46 -30.39
CA SER A 393 -14.05 3.82 -30.73
C SER A 393 -12.81 4.68 -30.46
N ASP A 394 -12.93 6.00 -30.54
CA ASP A 394 -11.89 6.97 -30.17
C ASP A 394 -12.09 7.61 -28.79
N ASP A 395 -13.14 7.22 -28.06
CA ASP A 395 -13.46 7.63 -26.70
C ASP A 395 -13.66 9.16 -26.62
N ASP A 396 -14.21 9.74 -27.70
CA ASP A 396 -14.34 11.19 -27.87
C ASP A 396 -15.66 11.78 -27.29
N GLY A 397 -16.52 10.89 -26.79
CA GLY A 397 -17.80 11.24 -26.18
C GLY A 397 -18.98 11.27 -27.17
N VAL A 398 -18.71 11.08 -28.47
CA VAL A 398 -19.72 10.87 -29.50
C VAL A 398 -19.77 9.37 -29.84
N PRO A 399 -20.96 8.72 -29.84
CA PRO A 399 -21.02 7.30 -30.17
C PRO A 399 -20.79 7.01 -31.66
N ASP A 400 -20.15 5.89 -31.98
CA ASP A 400 -19.83 5.45 -33.35
C ASP A 400 -21.05 5.46 -34.29
N ASN A 401 -22.20 4.99 -33.80
CA ASN A 401 -23.44 5.05 -34.56
C ASN A 401 -23.81 6.49 -34.98
N ASN A 402 -23.55 7.51 -34.16
CA ASN A 402 -23.83 8.89 -34.50
C ASN A 402 -22.91 9.38 -35.62
N GLU A 403 -21.61 9.17 -35.50
CA GLU A 403 -20.61 9.67 -36.45
C GLU A 403 -20.58 8.84 -37.74
N GLY A 404 -20.53 7.53 -37.63
CA GLY A 404 -20.53 6.60 -38.75
C GLY A 404 -21.81 6.64 -39.59
N ASN A 405 -22.93 7.09 -39.02
CA ASN A 405 -24.21 7.21 -39.72
C ASN A 405 -24.73 8.65 -39.94
N ASP A 406 -24.01 9.71 -39.57
CA ASP A 406 -24.40 11.10 -39.91
C ASP A 406 -23.79 11.60 -41.22
N PHE A 407 -24.34 11.13 -42.35
CA PHE A 407 -23.92 11.57 -43.69
C PHE A 407 -24.23 13.04 -44.02
N ASN A 408 -24.92 13.75 -43.14
CA ASN A 408 -25.40 15.09 -43.39
C ASN A 408 -24.85 16.17 -42.44
N PHE A 409 -24.06 15.75 -41.46
CA PHE A 409 -23.31 16.57 -40.50
C PHE A 409 -24.23 17.56 -39.76
N ASP A 410 -25.34 17.02 -39.24
CA ASP A 410 -26.32 17.74 -38.41
C ASP A 410 -26.43 17.22 -36.98
N GLY A 411 -25.46 16.42 -36.53
CA GLY A 411 -25.34 15.86 -35.17
C GLY A 411 -26.33 14.73 -34.90
N VAL A 412 -26.97 14.20 -35.95
CA VAL A 412 -28.04 13.19 -35.81
C VAL A 412 -27.86 12.09 -36.87
N PRO A 413 -27.73 10.82 -36.46
CA PRO A 413 -27.56 9.74 -37.42
C PRO A 413 -28.75 9.60 -38.38
N ASP A 414 -28.45 9.43 -39.68
CA ASP A 414 -29.41 9.27 -40.76
C ASP A 414 -30.05 7.86 -40.76
N GLN A 415 -29.34 6.88 -40.19
CA GLN A 415 -29.75 5.49 -39.99
C GLN A 415 -30.02 5.23 -38.51
N THR A 416 -30.87 4.24 -38.19
CA THR A 416 -31.22 3.97 -36.79
C THR A 416 -31.66 2.53 -36.60
N PHE A 417 -31.20 1.91 -35.51
CA PHE A 417 -31.63 0.60 -35.04
C PHE A 417 -33.16 0.40 -34.97
N THR A 418 -33.65 -0.70 -35.54
CA THR A 418 -35.07 -1.05 -35.63
C THR A 418 -35.48 -2.26 -34.77
N GLY A 419 -34.52 -3.07 -34.33
CA GLY A 419 -34.67 -4.34 -33.64
C GLY A 419 -35.24 -5.46 -34.53
N VAL A 420 -34.96 -5.42 -35.83
CA VAL A 420 -35.37 -6.41 -36.82
C VAL A 420 -34.18 -6.75 -37.70
N ASP A 421 -33.76 -8.01 -37.66
CA ASP A 421 -32.79 -8.62 -38.56
C ASP A 421 -33.55 -9.67 -39.42
N THR A 422 -33.56 -9.49 -40.75
CA THR A 422 -34.44 -10.25 -41.66
C THR A 422 -33.81 -11.52 -42.22
N ASP A 423 -32.53 -11.51 -42.58
CA ASP A 423 -31.75 -12.66 -43.06
C ASP A 423 -31.02 -13.41 -41.96
N GLY A 424 -30.76 -12.78 -40.83
CA GLY A 424 -30.19 -13.43 -39.66
C GLY A 424 -28.68 -13.28 -39.56
N ASP A 425 -28.06 -12.27 -40.17
CA ASP A 425 -26.61 -12.11 -40.20
C ASP A 425 -26.03 -11.29 -39.04
N GLY A 426 -26.83 -10.46 -38.39
CA GLY A 426 -26.39 -9.70 -37.21
C GLY A 426 -26.81 -8.26 -37.31
N LEU A 427 -26.46 -7.64 -38.44
CA LEU A 427 -26.77 -6.27 -38.80
C LEU A 427 -28.30 -5.99 -38.85
N ASP A 428 -28.74 -4.89 -38.23
CA ASP A 428 -30.16 -4.53 -38.20
C ASP A 428 -30.68 -3.99 -39.56
N ASP A 429 -31.95 -4.32 -39.90
CA ASP A 429 -32.71 -3.82 -41.08
C ASP A 429 -32.65 -2.27 -41.23
N GLY A 430 -32.35 -1.55 -40.15
CA GLY A 430 -32.18 -0.09 -40.08
C GLY A 430 -30.93 0.43 -40.78
N TYR A 431 -29.90 -0.39 -40.90
CA TYR A 431 -28.58 -0.07 -41.46
C TYR A 431 -28.36 -0.71 -42.85
N GLU A 432 -29.09 -1.79 -43.19
CA GLU A 432 -29.06 -2.50 -44.49
C GLU A 432 -29.72 -1.76 -45.69
N GLY A 433 -29.75 -0.43 -45.63
CA GLY A 433 -30.21 0.46 -46.69
C GLY A 433 -31.51 0.05 -47.41
N SER A 434 -31.41 -0.58 -48.59
CA SER A 434 -32.58 -0.90 -49.43
C SER A 434 -32.85 -2.38 -49.70
N ASP A 435 -31.92 -3.27 -49.36
CA ASP A 435 -32.01 -4.71 -49.61
C ASP A 435 -31.75 -5.53 -48.35
N VAL A 436 -32.54 -5.28 -47.29
CA VAL A 436 -32.67 -6.00 -46.00
C VAL A 436 -32.81 -7.55 -46.01
N ASN A 437 -32.42 -8.22 -47.08
CA ASN A 437 -32.45 -9.68 -47.19
C ASN A 437 -31.48 -10.07 -48.33
N ASP A 438 -30.25 -9.60 -48.31
CA ASP A 438 -29.30 -9.87 -49.36
C ASP A 438 -28.46 -11.14 -49.12
N GLY A 439 -28.44 -11.67 -47.90
CA GLY A 439 -27.77 -12.92 -47.54
C GLY A 439 -26.99 -12.79 -46.24
N PHE A 440 -25.74 -13.23 -46.30
CA PHE A 440 -24.69 -12.87 -45.35
C PHE A 440 -23.70 -12.08 -46.20
N ASP A 441 -23.70 -10.77 -46.06
CA ASP A 441 -22.74 -9.86 -46.71
C ASP A 441 -22.02 -9.08 -45.62
N VAL A 442 -20.83 -9.56 -45.23
CA VAL A 442 -20.04 -9.08 -44.06
C VAL A 442 -19.56 -7.63 -44.14
N ASN A 443 -19.93 -6.89 -45.18
CA ASN A 443 -19.68 -5.45 -45.29
C ASN A 443 -20.91 -4.66 -45.71
N ASP A 444 -22.02 -5.35 -45.95
CA ASP A 444 -23.24 -4.83 -46.57
C ASP A 444 -22.92 -3.79 -47.68
N GLU A 445 -23.28 -2.54 -47.46
CA GLU A 445 -23.14 -1.47 -48.44
C GLU A 445 -21.82 -0.70 -48.33
N ILE A 446 -21.04 -0.93 -47.27
CA ILE A 446 -19.76 -0.29 -46.95
C ILE A 446 -18.61 -1.08 -47.60
N ASN A 447 -18.37 -0.83 -48.88
CA ASN A 447 -17.34 -1.56 -49.63
C ASN A 447 -15.95 -0.92 -49.56
N ASN A 448 -15.88 0.33 -49.10
CA ASN A 448 -14.66 1.10 -48.92
C ASN A 448 -14.91 2.21 -47.87
N PRO A 449 -14.48 2.02 -46.60
CA PRO A 449 -14.81 2.94 -45.50
C PRO A 449 -14.48 4.41 -45.86
N ALA A 450 -13.28 4.65 -46.40
CA ALA A 450 -12.79 5.96 -46.86
C ALA A 450 -13.67 6.74 -47.88
N THR A 451 -14.73 6.14 -48.41
CA THR A 451 -15.67 6.83 -49.29
C THR A 451 -17.13 6.56 -49.01
N ASP A 452 -17.41 5.54 -48.21
CA ASP A 452 -18.76 5.06 -47.95
C ASP A 452 -19.22 5.47 -46.54
N LEU A 453 -18.31 5.84 -45.62
CA LEU A 453 -18.59 6.40 -44.30
C LEU A 453 -18.28 7.92 -44.24
N PRO A 454 -18.83 8.65 -43.24
CA PRO A 454 -18.51 10.05 -42.95
C PRO A 454 -17.02 10.28 -42.65
N ASP A 455 -16.54 11.46 -43.06
CA ASP A 455 -15.15 11.94 -42.96
C ASP A 455 -15.21 13.46 -43.24
N THR A 456 -15.25 14.27 -42.18
CA THR A 456 -15.53 15.72 -42.25
C THR A 456 -14.32 16.50 -42.75
N ASP A 457 -13.12 16.19 -42.26
CA ASP A 457 -11.89 16.94 -42.53
C ASP A 457 -11.08 16.40 -43.74
N GLY A 458 -11.20 15.10 -44.03
CA GLY A 458 -10.49 14.37 -45.07
C GLY A 458 -8.98 14.21 -44.85
N THR A 459 -8.46 14.36 -43.64
CA THR A 459 -7.01 14.38 -43.36
C THR A 459 -6.49 13.21 -42.53
N GLU A 460 -7.31 12.59 -41.67
CA GLU A 460 -6.91 11.45 -40.83
C GLU A 460 -7.67 10.15 -41.14
N ASP A 461 -8.70 9.78 -40.36
CA ASP A 461 -9.50 8.56 -40.52
C ASP A 461 -10.97 8.90 -40.91
N VAL A 462 -11.94 8.10 -40.49
CA VAL A 462 -13.37 8.39 -40.60
C VAL A 462 -13.86 8.82 -39.22
N ASN A 463 -14.94 9.60 -39.16
CA ASN A 463 -15.32 10.35 -37.96
C ASN A 463 -15.25 9.55 -36.65
N TYR A 464 -15.92 8.39 -36.56
CA TYR A 464 -15.92 7.52 -35.37
C TYR A 464 -14.55 6.96 -34.90
N ARG A 465 -13.44 7.35 -35.56
CA ARG A 465 -12.06 7.01 -35.18
C ARG A 465 -11.14 8.22 -35.27
N ASP A 466 -11.70 9.41 -35.30
CA ASP A 466 -11.03 10.68 -35.49
C ASP A 466 -11.38 11.64 -34.35
N LEU A 467 -10.47 11.69 -33.35
CA LEU A 467 -10.62 12.51 -32.14
C LEU A 467 -10.78 14.03 -32.42
N ASP A 468 -10.40 14.52 -33.59
CA ASP A 468 -10.63 15.90 -34.07
C ASP A 468 -11.40 15.81 -35.39
N ASP A 469 -12.71 15.67 -35.24
CA ASP A 469 -13.60 15.20 -36.29
C ASP A 469 -13.59 16.12 -37.54
N ASP A 470 -13.43 17.41 -37.32
CA ASP A 470 -13.48 18.44 -38.35
C ASP A 470 -12.10 19.01 -38.77
N GLY A 471 -11.06 18.66 -38.01
CA GLY A 471 -9.66 18.99 -38.27
C GLY A 471 -9.32 20.45 -38.04
N ASP A 472 -10.01 21.13 -37.13
CA ASP A 472 -9.73 22.52 -36.76
C ASP A 472 -8.59 22.68 -35.75
N GLY A 473 -8.24 21.59 -35.06
CA GLY A 473 -7.16 21.48 -34.08
C GLY A 473 -7.61 21.40 -32.62
N ILE A 474 -8.91 21.39 -32.34
CA ILE A 474 -9.51 21.07 -31.05
C ILE A 474 -10.09 19.65 -31.14
N SER A 475 -10.00 18.86 -30.09
CA SER A 475 -10.57 17.52 -30.08
C SER A 475 -12.06 17.57 -29.75
N THR A 476 -12.87 16.69 -30.33
CA THR A 476 -14.33 16.59 -30.11
C THR A 476 -14.76 16.66 -28.63
N PRO A 477 -14.05 16.01 -27.66
CA PRO A 477 -14.43 16.10 -26.25
C PRO A 477 -14.34 17.52 -25.68
N ASP A 478 -13.43 18.32 -26.23
CA ASP A 478 -13.13 19.68 -25.78
C ASP A 478 -14.06 20.72 -26.43
N GLU A 479 -14.92 20.28 -27.35
CA GLU A 479 -15.93 21.10 -28.05
C GLU A 479 -17.33 21.00 -27.40
N ASP A 480 -17.40 20.55 -26.14
CA ASP A 480 -18.61 20.54 -25.29
C ASP A 480 -18.85 21.92 -24.65
N ALA A 481 -19.30 22.88 -25.46
CA ALA A 481 -19.41 24.29 -25.08
C ALA A 481 -20.28 24.61 -23.84
N ASP A 482 -21.08 23.65 -23.33
CA ASP A 482 -21.86 23.82 -22.10
C ASP A 482 -21.55 22.84 -20.94
N ASP A 483 -20.45 22.07 -21.09
CA ASP A 483 -19.90 21.08 -20.15
C ASP A 483 -20.94 20.04 -19.68
N ASP A 484 -21.86 19.62 -20.56
CA ASP A 484 -22.91 18.66 -20.22
C ASP A 484 -22.62 17.20 -20.60
N GLY A 485 -21.47 16.98 -21.25
CA GLY A 485 -20.90 15.73 -21.72
C GLY A 485 -21.56 15.21 -23.01
N ASP A 486 -22.11 16.08 -23.84
CA ASP A 486 -22.79 15.74 -25.10
C ASP A 486 -22.47 16.75 -26.22
N PRO A 487 -21.29 16.66 -26.87
CA PRO A 487 -20.85 17.57 -27.94
C PRO A 487 -21.81 17.61 -29.14
N THR A 488 -22.65 16.57 -29.30
CA THR A 488 -23.53 16.40 -30.46
C THR A 488 -24.60 17.49 -30.59
N ASN A 489 -24.77 18.30 -29.55
CA ASN A 489 -25.87 19.25 -29.43
C ASN A 489 -25.43 20.73 -29.33
N ASP A 490 -24.13 20.98 -29.25
CA ASP A 490 -23.54 22.32 -29.18
C ASP A 490 -23.33 22.89 -30.57
N ASP A 491 -23.75 24.15 -30.74
CA ASP A 491 -23.82 24.88 -32.02
C ASP A 491 -23.63 26.37 -31.65
N SER A 492 -22.38 26.73 -31.38
CA SER A 492 -21.95 28.02 -30.85
C SER A 492 -22.29 29.17 -31.81
N ASP A 493 -22.25 28.92 -33.12
CA ASP A 493 -22.53 29.87 -34.18
C ASP A 493 -24.03 29.93 -34.64
N ASP A 494 -24.88 29.02 -34.16
CA ASP A 494 -26.32 28.84 -34.47
C ASP A 494 -26.62 28.53 -35.97
N ASP A 495 -25.71 27.88 -36.72
CA ASP A 495 -25.92 27.53 -38.14
C ASP A 495 -26.50 26.13 -38.40
N GLY A 496 -26.43 25.26 -37.40
CA GLY A 496 -27.04 23.93 -37.36
C GLY A 496 -26.13 22.79 -37.80
N THR A 497 -24.82 23.00 -37.85
CA THR A 497 -23.79 21.97 -37.75
C THR A 497 -23.21 22.08 -36.32
N PRO A 498 -23.11 20.98 -35.56
CA PRO A 498 -22.51 21.04 -34.25
C PRO A 498 -21.04 21.45 -34.27
N ASP A 499 -20.53 21.96 -33.16
CA ASP A 499 -19.17 22.52 -33.04
C ASP A 499 -18.13 21.49 -33.52
N TYR A 500 -18.16 20.25 -33.00
CA TYR A 500 -17.27 19.15 -33.41
C TYR A 500 -17.31 18.73 -34.90
N LEU A 501 -18.27 19.24 -35.68
CA LEU A 501 -18.38 19.00 -37.13
C LEU A 501 -18.26 20.30 -37.96
N ASP A 502 -18.03 21.46 -37.33
CA ASP A 502 -17.91 22.76 -37.99
C ASP A 502 -16.49 23.33 -37.94
N PRO A 503 -15.67 23.10 -38.99
CA PRO A 503 -14.27 23.52 -39.02
C PRO A 503 -14.09 25.02 -39.26
N THR A 504 -15.15 25.79 -39.02
CA THR A 504 -15.20 27.24 -39.10
C THR A 504 -15.77 27.91 -37.87
N ASP A 505 -16.18 27.16 -36.84
CA ASP A 505 -16.38 27.72 -35.50
C ASP A 505 -15.03 28.05 -34.86
N GLU A 506 -14.98 29.07 -34.02
CA GLU A 506 -13.80 29.36 -33.20
C GLU A 506 -14.31 29.92 -31.86
N PRO A 507 -14.63 29.04 -30.88
CA PRO A 507 -15.23 29.49 -29.64
C PRO A 507 -14.33 29.63 -28.41
N ASP A 508 -13.03 29.28 -28.39
CA ASP A 508 -12.33 29.21 -27.08
C ASP A 508 -11.41 30.40 -26.74
N THR A 509 -11.44 30.80 -25.45
CA THR A 509 -10.50 31.75 -24.84
C THR A 509 -9.13 31.09 -24.65
N ASP A 510 -8.09 31.92 -24.65
CA ASP A 510 -6.67 31.58 -24.59
C ASP A 510 -6.08 32.72 -23.76
N THR A 511 -6.10 32.53 -22.44
CA THR A 511 -5.93 33.55 -21.41
C THR A 511 -4.50 34.11 -21.48
N ASP A 512 -3.50 33.25 -21.41
CA ASP A 512 -2.09 33.64 -21.51
C ASP A 512 -1.61 33.97 -22.95
N GLY A 513 -2.37 33.54 -23.96
CA GLY A 513 -2.08 33.82 -25.36
C GLY A 513 -0.96 32.97 -25.97
N ASP A 514 -0.65 31.81 -25.39
CA ASP A 514 0.42 30.92 -25.86
C ASP A 514 0.04 30.08 -27.09
N GLY A 515 -1.27 29.98 -27.34
CA GLY A 515 -1.89 29.26 -28.45
C GLY A 515 -2.48 27.90 -28.08
N VAL A 516 -2.53 27.53 -26.81
CA VAL A 516 -3.34 26.45 -26.23
C VAL A 516 -4.62 27.08 -25.64
N PRO A 517 -5.83 26.61 -26.00
CA PRO A 517 -7.07 27.15 -25.42
C PRO A 517 -7.27 26.77 -23.95
N ASP A 518 -7.90 27.65 -23.17
CA ASP A 518 -8.20 27.45 -21.72
C ASP A 518 -8.96 26.14 -21.43
N SER A 519 -9.67 25.58 -22.41
CA SER A 519 -10.41 24.32 -22.25
C SER A 519 -9.50 23.10 -22.10
N VAL A 520 -8.28 23.17 -22.63
CA VAL A 520 -7.30 22.07 -22.70
C VAL A 520 -5.93 22.43 -22.13
N ASP A 521 -5.73 23.71 -21.82
CA ASP A 521 -4.59 24.17 -21.03
C ASP A 521 -4.70 23.61 -19.61
N ILE A 522 -3.56 23.31 -18.98
CA ILE A 522 -3.49 22.80 -17.60
C ILE A 522 -2.99 23.87 -16.61
N ASP A 523 -2.68 25.05 -17.13
CA ASP A 523 -2.06 26.21 -16.49
C ASP A 523 -2.48 27.46 -17.30
N ASP A 524 -3.77 27.81 -17.22
CA ASP A 524 -4.47 28.78 -18.10
C ASP A 524 -3.79 30.17 -18.18
N ASP A 525 -3.14 30.62 -17.11
CA ASP A 525 -2.42 31.89 -17.05
C ASP A 525 -0.88 31.75 -17.13
N ASN A 526 -0.39 30.50 -17.13
CA ASN A 526 0.98 30.06 -17.34
C ASN A 526 1.97 30.54 -16.26
N ASP A 527 1.45 30.83 -15.07
CA ASP A 527 2.23 31.20 -13.91
C ASP A 527 3.08 30.01 -13.38
N GLY A 528 2.70 28.79 -13.76
CA GLY A 528 3.38 27.55 -13.44
C GLY A 528 2.76 26.78 -12.28
N ILE A 529 1.77 27.33 -11.60
CA ILE A 529 0.79 26.58 -10.80
C ILE A 529 -0.10 25.84 -11.82
N LEU A 530 -0.99 24.95 -11.38
CA LEU A 530 -1.85 24.21 -12.33
C LEU A 530 -3.28 24.48 -11.91
N ASP A 531 -4.22 24.55 -12.84
CA ASP A 531 -5.62 24.89 -12.51
C ASP A 531 -6.21 23.92 -11.47
N VAL A 532 -5.75 22.66 -11.48
CA VAL A 532 -6.15 21.63 -10.50
C VAL A 532 -5.67 21.91 -9.07
N VAL A 533 -4.65 22.76 -8.91
CA VAL A 533 -4.10 23.26 -7.65
C VAL A 533 -4.87 24.51 -7.23
N GLU A 534 -5.11 25.44 -8.15
CA GLU A 534 -5.83 26.70 -7.89
C GLU A 534 -7.33 26.48 -7.63
N ASP A 535 -8.00 25.72 -8.48
CA ASP A 535 -9.37 25.25 -8.24
C ASP A 535 -9.38 23.84 -7.62
N SER A 536 -8.78 23.73 -6.43
CA SER A 536 -8.71 22.47 -5.69
C SER A 536 -10.08 21.88 -5.26
N VAL A 537 -11.19 22.58 -5.53
CA VAL A 537 -12.56 22.20 -5.17
C VAL A 537 -13.45 22.02 -6.41
N ASP A 538 -13.46 20.81 -6.96
CA ASP A 538 -14.39 20.37 -8.02
C ASP A 538 -15.88 20.44 -7.60
N ASP A 539 -16.45 21.66 -7.58
CA ASP A 539 -17.86 21.95 -7.35
C ASP A 539 -18.51 22.81 -8.45
N GLY A 540 -17.75 23.07 -9.53
CA GLY A 540 -18.15 23.82 -10.72
C GLY A 540 -18.28 25.32 -10.48
N ILE A 541 -17.55 25.87 -9.50
CA ILE A 541 -17.45 27.30 -9.24
C ILE A 541 -15.96 27.63 -9.09
N PRO A 542 -15.34 28.27 -10.09
CA PRO A 542 -13.95 28.70 -10.01
C PRO A 542 -13.70 29.55 -8.76
N VAL A 543 -12.52 29.37 -8.17
CA VAL A 543 -12.04 30.14 -7.02
C VAL A 543 -11.64 31.55 -7.49
N ASP A 544 -11.92 32.54 -6.65
CA ASP A 544 -11.66 33.96 -6.85
C ASP A 544 -11.33 34.47 -5.44
N THR A 545 -10.04 34.35 -5.09
CA THR A 545 -9.52 34.45 -3.73
C THR A 545 -9.70 35.87 -3.18
N ASP A 546 -9.37 36.87 -3.98
CA ASP A 546 -9.44 38.28 -3.60
C ASP A 546 -10.83 38.93 -3.84
N GLY A 547 -11.65 38.33 -4.71
CA GLY A 547 -13.01 38.77 -5.03
C GLY A 547 -13.10 39.92 -6.03
N ASP A 548 -12.10 40.16 -6.87
CA ASP A 548 -12.07 41.23 -7.85
C ASP A 548 -12.85 40.90 -9.14
N GLY A 549 -13.03 39.61 -9.42
CA GLY A 549 -13.82 39.05 -10.50
C GLY A 549 -13.02 38.47 -11.67
N THR A 550 -11.68 38.45 -11.59
CA THR A 550 -10.82 37.44 -12.23
C THR A 550 -10.81 36.21 -11.32
N VAL A 551 -10.58 35.02 -11.86
CA VAL A 551 -10.54 33.76 -11.09
C VAL A 551 -9.08 33.35 -10.97
N ASP A 552 -8.71 32.64 -9.91
CA ASP A 552 -7.30 32.35 -9.57
C ASP A 552 -6.55 31.76 -10.78
N LEU A 553 -7.11 30.77 -11.47
CA LEU A 553 -6.54 30.17 -12.71
C LEU A 553 -6.41 31.12 -13.92
N HIS A 554 -6.88 32.36 -13.84
CA HIS A 554 -6.77 33.40 -14.88
C HIS A 554 -6.04 34.65 -14.35
N ASP A 555 -5.42 34.58 -13.17
CA ASP A 555 -4.94 35.71 -12.38
C ASP A 555 -3.53 35.48 -11.85
N ILE A 556 -2.55 36.24 -12.37
CA ILE A 556 -1.14 36.07 -11.96
C ILE A 556 -0.81 36.65 -10.57
N ASP A 557 -1.78 37.22 -9.82
CA ASP A 557 -1.66 37.80 -8.46
C ASP A 557 -2.97 37.52 -7.68
N SER A 558 -3.21 36.24 -7.39
CA SER A 558 -4.51 35.68 -6.95
C SER A 558 -5.08 36.28 -5.65
N ASP A 559 -4.23 36.83 -4.77
CA ASP A 559 -4.65 37.48 -3.53
C ASP A 559 -4.50 39.02 -3.53
N ASN A 560 -3.98 39.56 -4.63
CA ASN A 560 -3.88 40.98 -4.94
C ASN A 560 -2.98 41.77 -3.97
N ASP A 561 -1.95 41.11 -3.46
CA ASP A 561 -0.96 41.69 -2.57
C ASP A 561 0.14 42.46 -3.35
N GLY A 562 0.29 42.16 -4.64
CA GLY A 562 1.25 42.81 -5.55
C GLY A 562 2.55 42.04 -5.78
N ILE A 563 2.64 40.78 -5.40
CA ILE A 563 3.71 39.85 -5.71
C ILE A 563 3.11 38.75 -6.62
N PRO A 564 3.66 38.48 -7.82
CA PRO A 564 3.05 37.49 -8.71
C PRO A 564 3.11 36.06 -8.17
N ASP A 565 2.07 35.26 -8.43
CA ASP A 565 1.87 33.90 -7.93
C ASP A 565 3.07 32.98 -8.22
N ASN A 566 3.67 33.11 -9.40
CA ASN A 566 4.85 32.33 -9.76
C ASN A 566 6.10 32.61 -8.90
N VAL A 567 6.18 33.80 -8.27
CA VAL A 567 7.24 34.22 -7.36
C VAL A 567 6.97 33.65 -5.97
N GLU A 568 5.72 33.67 -5.55
CA GLU A 568 5.27 33.24 -4.23
C GLU A 568 5.25 31.72 -4.10
N ALA A 569 4.84 31.02 -5.14
CA ALA A 569 4.83 29.56 -5.21
C ALA A 569 6.22 28.91 -5.08
N GLN A 570 7.32 29.69 -5.01
CA GLN A 570 8.70 29.21 -5.00
C GLN A 570 9.59 29.89 -3.96
N THR A 571 10.45 29.12 -3.28
CA THR A 571 11.48 29.68 -2.37
C THR A 571 12.46 30.59 -3.12
N THR A 572 12.96 31.65 -2.49
CA THR A 572 13.95 32.57 -3.10
C THR A 572 15.21 31.87 -3.62
N ALA A 573 15.74 30.91 -2.85
CA ALA A 573 16.94 30.15 -3.26
C ALA A 573 16.68 29.13 -4.39
N GLY A 574 15.43 28.71 -4.53
CA GLY A 574 14.96 27.70 -5.49
C GLY A 574 14.33 28.26 -6.75
N TYR A 575 14.07 29.57 -6.80
CA TYR A 575 13.31 30.25 -7.85
C TYR A 575 13.78 29.87 -9.26
N VAL A 576 12.83 29.41 -10.06
CA VAL A 576 12.98 29.11 -11.47
C VAL A 576 12.12 30.12 -12.24
N ALA A 577 12.78 31.06 -12.91
CA ALA A 577 12.10 31.98 -13.82
C ALA A 577 11.53 31.23 -15.04
N PRO A 578 10.39 31.69 -15.59
CA PRO A 578 9.82 31.14 -16.81
C PRO A 578 10.79 31.31 -18.00
N ASN A 579 10.66 30.45 -19.02
CA ASN A 579 11.47 30.56 -20.23
C ASN A 579 10.64 30.74 -21.51
N ASP A 580 11.18 31.49 -22.48
CA ASP A 580 10.57 31.64 -23.81
C ASP A 580 10.35 30.29 -24.52
N ASP A 581 9.10 29.83 -24.59
CA ASP A 581 8.69 28.71 -25.42
C ASP A 581 8.06 29.16 -26.76
N ASP A 582 7.88 28.21 -27.68
CA ASP A 582 7.09 28.44 -28.89
C ASP A 582 5.78 27.68 -28.81
N ALA A 583 4.74 28.10 -29.53
CA ALA A 583 3.40 27.49 -29.47
C ALA A 583 3.40 25.95 -29.61
N ALA A 584 4.30 25.38 -30.43
CA ALA A 584 4.40 23.92 -30.57
C ALA A 584 5.05 23.21 -29.37
N THR A 585 5.68 23.97 -28.48
CA THR A 585 6.23 23.48 -27.21
C THR A 585 5.16 23.55 -26.13
N TYR A 586 4.30 24.58 -26.13
CA TYR A 586 3.14 24.69 -25.26
C TYR A 586 2.08 23.63 -25.58
N GLU A 587 1.70 23.50 -26.86
CA GLU A 587 0.85 22.42 -27.37
C GLU A 587 1.37 21.00 -27.02
N ALA A 588 2.68 20.82 -26.87
CA ALA A 588 3.27 19.52 -26.52
C ALA A 588 3.37 19.26 -25.01
N ASN A 589 3.05 20.27 -24.20
CA ASN A 589 3.09 20.27 -22.74
C ASN A 589 1.72 20.64 -22.15
N ASP A 590 0.67 20.61 -22.97
CA ASP A 590 -0.70 20.95 -22.59
C ASP A 590 -0.77 22.38 -21.98
N GLY A 591 -0.06 23.35 -22.56
CA GLY A 591 -0.05 24.78 -22.15
C GLY A 591 0.95 25.17 -21.04
N LEU A 592 1.41 24.20 -20.25
CA LEU A 592 2.44 24.46 -19.22
C LEU A 592 3.83 24.85 -19.79
N ASN A 593 4.42 25.94 -19.25
CA ASN A 593 5.80 26.35 -19.57
C ASN A 593 6.82 25.21 -19.34
N SER A 594 7.72 24.98 -20.31
CA SER A 594 8.71 23.90 -20.19
C SER A 594 9.73 24.09 -19.07
N ALA A 595 9.78 25.27 -18.43
CA ALA A 595 10.52 25.51 -17.19
C ALA A 595 10.01 24.66 -16.02
N TYR A 596 8.71 24.36 -15.97
CA TYR A 596 8.00 23.77 -14.83
C TYR A 596 7.62 22.30 -15.02
N LEU A 597 7.93 21.73 -16.19
CA LEU A 597 7.64 20.32 -16.48
C LEU A 597 8.28 19.32 -15.49
N PRO A 598 7.60 18.20 -15.19
CA PRO A 598 6.33 17.76 -15.78
C PRO A 598 5.10 17.89 -14.87
N ASN A 599 5.15 18.63 -13.75
CA ASN A 599 4.02 18.67 -12.81
C ASN A 599 3.71 20.09 -12.29
N GLY A 600 4.09 21.12 -13.04
CA GLY A 600 4.06 22.50 -12.55
C GLY A 600 4.97 22.72 -11.34
N LEU A 601 4.76 23.88 -10.72
CA LEU A 601 5.26 24.27 -9.43
C LEU A 601 4.50 23.51 -8.33
N THR A 602 5.17 23.30 -7.21
CA THR A 602 4.50 22.87 -5.99
C THR A 602 4.53 24.07 -5.08
N PRO A 603 3.38 24.77 -4.89
CA PRO A 603 3.35 25.99 -4.12
C PRO A 603 4.00 25.81 -2.74
N VAL A 604 4.83 26.79 -2.38
CA VAL A 604 5.39 26.89 -1.03
C VAL A 604 4.26 27.31 -0.09
N ASN A 605 4.34 26.81 1.14
CA ASN A 605 3.57 27.32 2.27
C ASN A 605 4.63 27.49 3.36
N THR A 606 5.07 28.72 3.57
CA THR A 606 6.28 29.06 4.31
C THR A 606 6.13 28.70 5.79
N ASP A 607 5.00 29.02 6.38
CA ASP A 607 4.69 28.78 7.79
C ASP A 607 4.29 27.32 8.14
N GLY A 608 3.79 26.55 7.16
CA GLY A 608 3.26 25.21 7.37
C GLY A 608 1.81 25.12 7.91
N THR A 609 1.08 26.23 8.12
CA THR A 609 -0.14 26.23 8.96
C THR A 609 -1.45 26.64 8.26
N ASP A 610 -1.42 27.45 7.21
CA ASP A 610 -2.57 27.93 6.45
C ASP A 610 -2.44 27.78 4.92
N ASN A 611 -2.69 28.85 4.15
CA ASN A 611 -2.82 28.77 2.71
C ASN A 611 -1.41 28.75 2.08
N PRO A 612 -1.22 28.16 0.89
CA PRO A 612 0.02 28.36 0.15
C PRO A 612 0.29 29.85 -0.10
N ASP A 613 1.57 30.21 -0.16
CA ASP A 613 2.04 31.61 -0.18
C ASP A 613 1.31 32.47 -1.23
N TYR A 614 1.14 31.97 -2.47
CA TYR A 614 0.47 32.69 -3.57
C TYR A 614 -1.02 33.07 -3.35
N ILE A 615 -1.65 32.57 -2.28
CA ILE A 615 -3.01 32.93 -1.88
C ILE A 615 -3.11 33.22 -0.37
N ASP A 616 -1.97 33.55 0.25
CA ASP A 616 -1.89 33.95 1.64
C ASP A 616 -1.39 35.38 1.78
N LEU A 617 -2.12 36.19 2.56
CA LEU A 617 -1.81 37.62 2.70
C LEU A 617 -0.72 37.90 3.75
N ASP A 618 -0.15 36.85 4.35
CA ASP A 618 0.78 36.81 5.49
C ASP A 618 1.51 35.44 5.50
N SER A 619 2.39 35.22 4.53
CA SER A 619 2.96 33.91 4.14
C SER A 619 3.79 33.21 5.24
N ASP A 620 4.46 33.96 6.10
CA ASP A 620 5.21 33.44 7.26
C ASP A 620 4.48 33.61 8.60
N ASN A 621 3.27 34.19 8.57
CA ASN A 621 2.39 34.39 9.71
C ASN A 621 3.00 35.25 10.81
N ASP A 622 3.80 36.24 10.43
CA ASP A 622 4.56 37.10 11.32
C ASP A 622 3.77 38.36 11.81
N LEU A 623 2.52 38.50 11.36
CA LEU A 623 1.58 39.61 11.59
C LEU A 623 1.81 40.85 10.72
N VAL A 624 2.80 40.84 9.84
CA VAL A 624 3.03 41.82 8.79
C VAL A 624 2.50 41.25 7.47
N PRO A 625 1.65 41.99 6.73
CA PRO A 625 1.14 41.46 5.46
C PRO A 625 2.20 41.48 4.35
N ASP A 626 2.18 40.49 3.47
CA ASP A 626 3.14 40.29 2.37
C ASP A 626 3.31 41.55 1.50
N ASN A 627 2.21 42.21 1.13
CA ASN A 627 2.26 43.50 0.44
C ASN A 627 3.12 44.55 1.15
N ASN A 628 3.07 44.64 2.48
CA ASN A 628 3.93 45.57 3.21
C ASN A 628 5.41 45.21 3.08
N GLU A 629 5.77 43.94 3.17
CA GLU A 629 7.14 43.45 3.17
C GLU A 629 7.73 43.36 1.76
N GLY A 630 7.00 42.77 0.82
CA GLY A 630 7.37 42.67 -0.58
C GLY A 630 7.47 44.04 -1.29
N ASN A 631 6.75 45.05 -0.80
CA ASN A 631 6.73 46.38 -1.42
C ASN A 631 7.35 47.53 -0.59
N ASP A 632 7.95 47.31 0.58
CA ASP A 632 8.68 48.35 1.32
C ASP A 632 10.20 48.37 1.04
N PHE A 633 10.56 48.83 -0.16
CA PHE A 633 11.97 48.99 -0.57
C PHE A 633 12.77 50.02 0.24
N ASN A 634 12.12 50.78 1.14
CA ASN A 634 12.74 51.84 1.88
C ASN A 634 12.80 51.61 3.40
N PHE A 635 12.25 50.49 3.87
CA PHE A 635 12.27 49.99 5.23
C PHE A 635 11.75 51.04 6.22
N ASP A 636 10.61 51.66 5.90
CA ASP A 636 9.90 52.64 6.74
C ASP A 636 8.55 52.15 7.28
N GLY A 637 8.26 50.85 7.14
CA GLY A 637 7.05 50.17 7.60
C GLY A 637 5.83 50.48 6.76
N ILE A 638 6.02 50.98 5.54
CA ILE A 638 4.94 51.40 4.65
C ILE A 638 5.29 51.00 3.21
N PRO A 639 4.44 50.21 2.53
CA PRO A 639 4.71 49.84 1.15
C PRO A 639 4.82 51.05 0.20
N ASP A 640 5.83 51.00 -0.68
CA ASP A 640 6.12 52.02 -1.69
C ASP A 640 5.15 51.93 -2.89
N GLN A 641 4.63 50.72 -3.15
CA GLN A 641 3.63 50.40 -4.17
C GLN A 641 2.24 50.25 -3.53
N THR A 642 1.17 50.46 -4.29
CA THR A 642 -0.20 50.36 -3.72
C THR A 642 -1.22 50.03 -4.79
N PHE A 643 -2.11 49.09 -4.49
CA PHE A 643 -3.30 48.76 -5.28
C PHE A 643 -4.12 49.97 -5.75
N THR A 644 -4.43 50.01 -7.05
CA THR A 644 -5.13 51.10 -7.74
C THR A 644 -6.56 50.72 -8.19
N GLY A 645 -6.85 49.43 -8.27
CA GLY A 645 -8.05 48.81 -8.84
C GLY A 645 -8.17 49.00 -10.35
N THR A 646 -7.05 49.03 -11.06
CA THR A 646 -6.97 49.09 -12.53
C THR A 646 -5.90 48.12 -12.97
N ASP A 647 -6.30 47.17 -13.80
CA ASP A 647 -5.41 46.34 -14.59
C ASP A 647 -5.64 46.72 -16.08
N THR A 648 -4.55 47.02 -16.79
CA THR A 648 -4.58 47.52 -18.18
C THR A 648 -4.45 46.39 -19.21
N ASP A 649 -3.87 45.27 -18.83
CA ASP A 649 -3.43 44.13 -19.65
C ASP A 649 -4.52 43.08 -19.73
N GLY A 650 -5.19 42.90 -18.60
CA GLY A 650 -6.10 41.79 -18.35
C GLY A 650 -5.42 40.62 -17.66
N ASP A 651 -4.18 40.72 -17.18
CA ASP A 651 -3.39 39.59 -16.67
C ASP A 651 -3.58 39.30 -15.18
N GLY A 652 -4.31 40.15 -14.45
CA GLY A 652 -4.62 39.94 -13.02
C GLY A 652 -3.84 40.89 -12.09
N LEU A 653 -2.60 41.22 -12.44
CA LEU A 653 -1.75 42.12 -11.66
C LEU A 653 -2.18 43.60 -11.78
N ASP A 654 -2.32 44.32 -10.65
CA ASP A 654 -2.75 45.72 -10.68
C ASP A 654 -1.67 46.70 -11.20
N ASP A 655 -2.07 47.70 -12.00
CA ASP A 655 -1.26 48.85 -12.51
C ASP A 655 -0.39 49.53 -11.41
N GLY A 656 -0.76 49.36 -10.14
CA GLY A 656 -0.08 49.86 -8.95
C GLY A 656 1.24 49.17 -8.62
N TYR A 657 1.42 47.94 -9.10
CA TYR A 657 2.55 47.05 -8.87
C TYR A 657 3.41 46.84 -10.14
N GLU A 658 2.82 46.99 -11.34
CA GLU A 658 3.43 46.89 -12.69
C GLU A 658 4.43 48.01 -13.06
N GLY A 659 5.45 48.20 -12.22
CA GLY A 659 6.39 49.32 -12.17
C GLY A 659 6.38 50.35 -13.31
N SER A 660 6.98 50.04 -14.48
CA SER A 660 7.14 51.05 -15.55
C SER A 660 6.40 50.82 -16.87
N ASP A 661 5.89 49.61 -17.11
CA ASP A 661 5.23 49.22 -18.36
C ASP A 661 3.96 48.39 -18.15
N VAL A 662 2.96 48.94 -17.47
CA VAL A 662 1.52 48.53 -17.33
C VAL A 662 0.74 48.03 -18.58
N ASN A 663 1.41 47.47 -19.59
CA ASN A 663 0.81 46.91 -20.80
C ASN A 663 1.82 45.98 -21.53
N ASP A 664 2.52 45.10 -20.84
CA ASP A 664 3.45 44.11 -21.42
C ASP A 664 2.79 42.82 -21.91
N GLY A 665 1.51 42.58 -21.57
CA GLY A 665 0.81 41.31 -21.77
C GLY A 665 1.02 40.40 -20.56
N TYR A 666 0.68 39.12 -20.68
CA TYR A 666 0.91 38.11 -19.64
C TYR A 666 2.42 37.86 -19.46
N ASP A 667 3.05 38.66 -18.60
CA ASP A 667 4.41 38.46 -18.11
C ASP A 667 4.30 37.97 -16.67
N VAL A 668 4.19 36.65 -16.51
CA VAL A 668 3.80 35.99 -15.26
C VAL A 668 4.70 36.30 -14.05
N ASN A 669 5.92 36.80 -14.25
CA ASN A 669 6.80 37.24 -13.16
C ASN A 669 7.06 38.75 -13.15
N ASP A 670 6.36 39.52 -14.00
CA ASP A 670 6.52 40.95 -14.25
C ASP A 670 8.00 41.39 -14.20
N GLU A 671 8.34 42.35 -13.34
CA GLU A 671 9.69 42.88 -13.22
C GLU A 671 10.56 42.12 -12.19
N ILE A 672 10.04 41.03 -11.61
CA ILE A 672 10.66 40.20 -10.57
C ILE A 672 11.29 38.96 -11.21
N ASP A 673 12.42 39.16 -11.91
CA ASP A 673 13.19 38.09 -12.58
C ASP A 673 14.15 37.34 -11.62
N ASP A 674 14.49 37.96 -10.48
CA ASP A 674 15.46 37.47 -9.49
C ASP A 674 15.03 37.96 -8.09
N PRO A 675 14.10 37.25 -7.41
CA PRO A 675 13.49 37.69 -6.14
C PRO A 675 14.53 38.14 -5.11
N ALA A 676 15.65 37.41 -4.99
CA ALA A 676 16.77 37.73 -4.11
C ALA A 676 17.48 39.08 -4.38
N ASN A 677 17.18 39.76 -5.49
CA ASN A 677 17.73 41.06 -5.85
C ASN A 677 16.65 42.11 -6.15
N ASP A 678 15.44 41.66 -6.48
CA ASP A 678 14.35 42.50 -6.95
C ASP A 678 13.32 42.78 -5.83
N LEU A 679 13.22 41.93 -4.80
CA LEU A 679 12.38 42.13 -3.60
C LEU A 679 13.18 42.59 -2.36
N PRO A 680 12.51 43.16 -1.34
CA PRO A 680 13.12 43.50 -0.05
C PRO A 680 13.66 42.27 0.71
N ASP A 681 14.83 42.47 1.32
CA ASP A 681 15.58 41.51 2.13
C ASP A 681 16.45 42.35 3.10
N THR A 682 16.00 42.47 4.35
CA THR A 682 16.55 43.41 5.34
C THR A 682 17.87 42.93 5.93
N ASP A 683 17.97 41.64 6.23
CA ASP A 683 19.14 41.04 6.91
C ASP A 683 20.17 40.44 5.92
N GLY A 684 19.76 40.20 4.68
CA GLY A 684 20.57 39.60 3.63
C GLY A 684 20.77 38.10 3.78
N THR A 685 19.91 37.40 4.52
CA THR A 685 20.03 35.97 4.85
C THR A 685 19.12 35.07 4.00
N GLU A 686 18.39 34.12 4.59
CA GLU A 686 17.96 32.89 3.92
C GLU A 686 16.86 33.10 2.86
N ASP A 687 15.90 34.02 3.06
CA ASP A 687 14.79 34.35 2.15
C ASP A 687 14.51 35.87 2.06
N VAL A 688 13.41 36.27 1.42
CA VAL A 688 12.93 37.67 1.33
C VAL A 688 11.92 37.96 2.45
N ASN A 689 11.72 39.24 2.79
CA ASN A 689 11.00 39.65 4.00
C ASN A 689 9.65 38.95 4.23
N TYR A 690 8.75 38.92 3.24
CA TYR A 690 7.41 38.30 3.38
C TYR A 690 7.43 36.77 3.62
N ARG A 691 8.61 36.14 3.63
CA ARG A 691 8.81 34.73 3.95
C ARG A 691 9.87 34.53 5.04
N ASP A 692 10.24 35.59 5.74
CA ASP A 692 11.26 35.58 6.77
C ASP A 692 10.71 36.06 8.11
N LEU A 693 10.35 35.07 8.94
CA LEU A 693 9.79 35.26 10.27
C LEU A 693 10.65 36.15 11.20
N ASP A 694 11.97 36.25 10.96
CA ASP A 694 12.92 37.14 11.65
C ASP A 694 13.51 38.12 10.63
N ASP A 695 12.70 39.12 10.32
CA ASP A 695 12.84 39.96 9.14
C ASP A 695 14.17 40.73 9.07
N ASP A 696 14.73 41.09 10.23
CA ASP A 696 16.02 41.75 10.36
C ASP A 696 17.19 40.85 10.82
N GLY A 697 16.91 39.59 11.13
CA GLY A 697 17.91 38.59 11.49
C GLY A 697 18.63 38.90 12.80
N ASP A 698 18.01 39.63 13.73
CA ASP A 698 18.55 39.89 15.06
C ASP A 698 18.37 38.71 16.03
N GLY A 699 17.56 37.73 15.64
CA GLY A 699 17.27 36.50 16.38
C GLY A 699 15.94 36.53 17.11
N ILE A 700 15.06 37.49 16.82
CA ILE A 700 13.73 37.62 17.42
C ILE A 700 12.70 37.68 16.31
N ASP A 701 11.77 36.74 16.33
CA ASP A 701 10.70 36.70 15.34
C ASP A 701 9.86 38.00 15.37
N THR A 702 9.50 38.55 14.21
CA THR A 702 8.74 39.79 14.04
C THR A 702 7.50 39.92 14.95
N PRO A 703 6.70 38.85 15.21
CA PRO A 703 5.56 38.94 16.12
C PRO A 703 5.94 39.34 17.55
N ASP A 704 7.14 38.95 18.00
CA ASP A 704 7.66 39.20 19.34
C ASP A 704 8.27 40.61 19.48
N GLU A 705 8.23 41.39 18.40
CA GLU A 705 8.71 42.77 18.32
C GLU A 705 7.58 43.81 18.42
N ASP A 706 6.35 43.36 18.72
CA ASP A 706 5.20 44.19 19.12
C ASP A 706 5.38 44.77 20.54
N ALA A 707 6.26 45.77 20.67
CA ALA A 707 6.65 46.42 21.92
C ALA A 707 5.47 47.00 22.72
N ASP A 708 4.36 47.31 22.05
CA ASP A 708 3.16 47.94 22.57
C ASP A 708 2.06 46.90 22.93
N GLY A 709 2.11 45.72 22.31
CA GLY A 709 1.20 44.59 22.51
C GLY A 709 -0.16 44.80 21.85
N ASP A 710 -0.22 45.55 20.75
CA ASP A 710 -1.46 45.84 20.02
C ASP A 710 -1.71 44.98 18.77
N GLY A 711 -0.76 44.09 18.46
CA GLY A 711 -0.78 43.12 17.37
C GLY A 711 -0.48 43.75 16.01
N ASP A 712 0.38 44.76 15.96
CA ASP A 712 0.80 45.48 14.74
C ASP A 712 2.28 45.92 14.86
N PRO A 713 3.24 45.02 14.54
CA PRO A 713 4.68 45.32 14.60
C PRO A 713 5.10 46.49 13.70
N THR A 714 4.35 46.75 12.61
CA THR A 714 4.69 47.75 11.57
C THR A 714 4.76 49.19 12.09
N ASN A 715 4.21 49.46 13.28
CA ASN A 715 4.11 50.80 13.82
C ASN A 715 4.98 51.07 15.07
N ASP A 716 5.64 50.03 15.59
CA ASP A 716 6.49 50.11 16.77
C ASP A 716 7.91 50.55 16.41
N ASP A 717 8.34 51.65 17.04
CA ASP A 717 9.61 52.34 16.77
C ASP A 717 10.15 52.83 18.13
N SER A 718 10.85 51.92 18.81
CA SER A 718 11.33 52.09 20.19
C SER A 718 12.29 53.27 20.34
N ASP A 719 13.08 53.54 19.30
CA ASP A 719 14.14 54.55 19.30
C ASP A 719 13.68 55.92 18.70
N GLY A 720 12.61 55.91 17.92
CA GLY A 720 11.94 57.05 17.32
C GLY A 720 12.60 57.60 16.06
N ASP A 721 13.36 56.79 15.32
CA ASP A 721 14.11 57.20 14.13
C ASP A 721 13.34 57.04 12.80
N GLY A 722 12.26 56.26 12.83
CA GLY A 722 11.30 56.08 11.75
C GLY A 722 11.47 54.80 10.92
N THR A 723 12.31 53.86 11.34
CA THR A 723 12.27 52.46 10.90
C THR A 723 11.61 51.64 12.02
N PRO A 724 10.59 50.81 11.74
CA PRO A 724 9.99 49.94 12.75
C PRO A 724 11.00 48.97 13.37
N ASP A 725 10.72 48.49 14.59
CA ASP A 725 11.63 47.65 15.36
C ASP A 725 11.97 46.35 14.59
N TYR A 726 11.00 45.70 13.93
CA TYR A 726 11.19 44.48 13.11
C TYR A 726 12.10 44.61 11.87
N LEU A 727 12.57 45.82 11.55
CA LEU A 727 13.49 46.08 10.45
C LEU A 727 14.86 46.62 10.95
N GLN A 728 15.21 46.39 12.23
CA GLN A 728 16.37 46.97 12.92
C GLN A 728 17.36 45.93 13.54
N PRO A 729 18.34 45.44 12.75
CA PRO A 729 19.21 44.31 13.14
C PRO A 729 20.21 44.54 14.29
N ASP A 730 20.22 45.72 14.92
CA ASP A 730 21.38 46.25 15.67
C ASP A 730 21.08 46.75 17.11
N GLU A 731 19.83 46.87 17.58
CA GLU A 731 19.54 47.60 18.83
C GLU A 731 18.39 47.03 19.69
N ASP A 732 18.46 45.75 20.05
CA ASP A 732 17.58 45.20 21.08
C ASP A 732 17.85 45.85 22.48
N THR A 733 16.79 46.41 23.09
CA THR A 733 16.81 46.98 24.46
C THR A 733 15.92 46.22 25.45
N ARG A 734 15.48 45.01 25.08
CA ARG A 734 14.65 44.10 25.87
C ARG A 734 15.41 43.54 27.10
N PRO A 735 14.73 43.17 28.19
CA PRO A 735 15.32 42.48 29.34
C PRO A 735 15.91 41.11 28.97
N ASP A 736 17.03 40.75 29.59
CA ASP A 736 17.79 39.49 29.42
C ASP A 736 18.40 39.22 30.81
N THR A 737 17.80 38.26 31.53
CA THR A 737 17.98 38.05 32.96
C THR A 737 19.31 37.38 33.23
N ASP A 738 19.63 36.28 32.57
CA ASP A 738 20.89 35.56 32.76
C ASP A 738 22.08 36.15 31.95
N GLY A 739 21.78 37.00 30.96
CA GLY A 739 22.78 37.69 30.14
C GLY A 739 23.41 36.81 29.06
N ASP A 740 22.76 35.73 28.64
CA ASP A 740 23.27 34.79 27.65
C ASP A 740 23.12 35.29 26.19
N GLY A 741 22.29 36.32 26.01
CA GLY A 741 21.98 36.97 24.73
C GLY A 741 20.63 36.60 24.12
N VAL A 742 19.79 35.84 24.83
CA VAL A 742 18.39 35.57 24.51
C VAL A 742 17.51 36.38 25.48
N PRO A 743 16.58 37.23 25.02
CA PRO A 743 15.73 37.99 25.93
C PRO A 743 14.67 37.15 26.64
N ASP A 744 14.30 37.56 27.88
CA ASP A 744 13.31 36.93 28.78
C ASP A 744 11.92 36.63 28.16
N ILE A 745 11.63 37.19 26.98
CA ILE A 745 10.33 36.97 26.31
C ILE A 745 10.33 35.73 25.41
N VAL A 746 11.50 35.34 24.91
CA VAL A 746 11.72 34.18 24.04
C VAL A 746 12.58 33.09 24.68
N ASP A 747 13.28 33.42 25.77
CA ASP A 747 13.98 32.45 26.60
C ASP A 747 12.96 31.50 27.28
N ILE A 748 13.31 30.22 27.39
CA ILE A 748 12.47 29.18 27.99
C ILE A 748 12.91 28.79 29.41
N ASP A 749 14.02 29.37 29.86
CA ASP A 749 14.72 29.14 31.12
C ASP A 749 15.47 30.45 31.47
N ASP A 750 14.70 31.49 31.83
CA ASP A 750 15.13 32.90 31.90
C ASP A 750 16.34 33.15 32.83
N ASP A 751 16.60 32.28 33.80
CA ASP A 751 17.76 32.35 34.71
C ASP A 751 18.80 31.24 34.49
N ASN A 752 18.49 30.30 33.58
CA ASN A 752 19.34 29.26 33.04
C ASN A 752 19.88 28.29 34.10
N ASP A 753 19.10 28.07 35.14
CA ASP A 753 19.36 27.06 36.15
C ASP A 753 19.09 25.64 35.59
N GLY A 754 18.31 25.52 34.52
CA GLY A 754 17.97 24.27 33.84
C GLY A 754 16.56 23.78 34.13
N ILE A 755 15.80 24.44 35.00
CA ILE A 755 14.37 24.25 35.24
C ILE A 755 13.66 25.23 34.30
N LEU A 756 12.72 24.74 33.49
CA LEU A 756 12.08 25.61 32.50
C LEU A 756 11.04 26.52 33.17
N ASP A 757 10.84 27.71 32.63
CA ASP A 757 9.79 28.67 33.04
C ASP A 757 8.41 28.01 33.20
N ILE A 758 8.05 27.09 32.30
CA ILE A 758 6.77 26.37 32.35
C ILE A 758 6.63 25.41 33.54
N VAL A 759 7.76 25.02 34.14
CA VAL A 759 7.82 24.21 35.36
C VAL A 759 7.69 25.09 36.59
N GLU A 760 8.27 26.28 36.56
CA GLU A 760 8.32 27.25 37.67
C GLU A 760 7.05 28.10 37.77
N ASP A 761 6.45 28.47 36.64
CA ASP A 761 5.10 29.03 36.53
C ASP A 761 4.14 28.10 35.75
N PRO A 762 3.71 26.98 36.36
CA PRO A 762 2.92 25.96 35.66
C PRO A 762 1.45 26.34 35.40
N ASP A 763 0.98 27.50 35.88
CA ASP A 763 -0.41 27.94 35.67
C ASP A 763 -0.60 29.03 34.62
N ASP A 764 0.50 29.63 34.15
CA ASP A 764 0.61 30.51 32.98
C ASP A 764 -0.56 31.53 32.92
N ASP A 765 -0.85 32.14 34.07
CA ASP A 765 -1.94 33.11 34.21
C ASP A 765 -1.50 34.58 34.02
N GLY A 766 -0.22 34.76 33.67
CA GLY A 766 0.45 36.05 33.49
C GLY A 766 0.81 36.73 34.82
N ILE A 767 0.87 35.98 35.91
CA ILE A 767 1.32 36.44 37.23
C ILE A 767 2.42 35.46 37.71
N PRO A 768 3.70 35.79 37.49
CA PRO A 768 4.81 34.92 37.89
C PRO A 768 4.79 34.57 39.38
N ILE A 769 5.24 33.36 39.69
CA ILE A 769 5.37 32.84 41.06
C ILE A 769 6.62 33.44 41.71
N ASP A 770 6.53 33.71 43.01
CA ASP A 770 7.58 34.30 43.86
C ASP A 770 7.46 33.55 45.19
N THR A 771 8.20 32.44 45.30
CA THR A 771 8.05 31.40 46.33
C THR A 771 8.44 31.93 47.71
N ASP A 772 9.59 32.60 47.82
CA ASP A 772 10.11 33.12 49.08
C ASP A 772 9.54 34.53 49.45
N GLY A 773 8.99 35.25 48.47
CA GLY A 773 8.36 36.55 48.63
C GLY A 773 9.33 37.73 48.71
N ASP A 774 10.55 37.60 48.19
CA ASP A 774 11.58 38.64 48.24
C ASP A 774 11.40 39.72 47.14
N GLY A 775 10.65 39.37 46.08
CA GLY A 775 10.29 40.22 44.96
C GLY A 775 11.10 40.01 43.68
N ARG A 776 11.97 39.00 43.63
CA ARG A 776 12.35 38.25 42.43
C ARG A 776 11.30 37.14 42.21
N VAL A 777 11.18 36.61 41.00
CA VAL A 777 10.18 35.59 40.65
C VAL A 777 10.94 34.33 40.32
N ASP A 778 10.35 33.15 40.55
CA ASP A 778 11.08 31.86 40.51
C ASP A 778 11.84 31.67 39.18
N LEU A 779 11.20 31.92 38.02
CA LEU A 779 11.84 31.89 36.68
C LEU A 779 12.99 32.92 36.47
N HIS A 780 13.07 33.91 37.36
CA HIS A 780 14.17 34.83 37.45
C HIS A 780 14.85 34.60 38.79
N ASP A 781 15.11 33.40 39.32
CA ASP A 781 15.69 33.24 40.66
C ASP A 781 16.43 31.91 40.84
N ILE A 782 17.77 31.94 40.91
CA ILE A 782 18.56 30.70 40.98
C ILE A 782 18.51 30.02 42.37
N ASP A 783 17.81 30.59 43.35
CA ASP A 783 17.63 30.09 44.74
C ASP A 783 16.19 30.44 45.20
N SER A 784 15.19 29.80 44.57
CA SER A 784 13.77 30.19 44.62
C SER A 784 13.13 30.14 46.02
N ASP A 785 13.66 29.34 46.95
CA ASP A 785 13.19 29.30 48.34
C ASP A 785 14.14 29.96 49.35
N ASN A 786 15.28 30.47 48.88
CA ASN A 786 16.25 31.29 49.60
C ASN A 786 16.89 30.58 50.79
N ASP A 787 17.13 29.28 50.61
CA ASP A 787 17.79 28.43 51.57
C ASP A 787 19.33 28.50 51.43
N GLY A 788 19.82 28.97 50.28
CA GLY A 788 21.22 29.15 49.96
C GLY A 788 21.86 28.02 49.15
N ILE A 789 21.07 27.09 48.61
CA ILE A 789 21.48 26.06 47.67
C ILE A 789 20.84 26.38 46.31
N PRO A 790 21.60 26.48 45.21
CA PRO A 790 21.00 26.83 43.92
C PRO A 790 20.04 25.76 43.40
N ASP A 791 18.96 26.20 42.77
CA ASP A 791 17.82 25.39 42.29
C ASP A 791 18.28 24.24 41.38
N ASN A 792 19.27 24.49 40.51
CA ASN A 792 19.82 23.46 39.64
C ASN A 792 20.52 22.30 40.37
N ILE A 793 20.98 22.52 41.61
CA ILE A 793 21.59 21.51 42.48
C ILE A 793 20.50 20.71 43.19
N GLU A 794 19.43 21.38 43.61
CA GLU A 794 18.31 20.81 44.35
C GLU A 794 17.41 19.97 43.46
N ALA A 795 17.15 20.44 42.24
CA ALA A 795 16.37 19.76 41.22
C ALA A 795 16.96 18.40 40.78
N GLN A 796 18.16 18.02 41.25
CA GLN A 796 18.88 16.82 40.81
C GLN A 796 19.46 16.00 41.96
N THR A 797 19.39 14.67 41.86
CA THR A 797 20.13 13.79 42.79
C THR A 797 21.64 13.92 42.58
N THR A 798 22.42 13.89 43.67
CA THR A 798 23.89 13.78 43.63
C THR A 798 24.39 12.62 42.75
N ALA A 799 23.70 11.47 42.82
CA ALA A 799 23.95 10.28 42.01
C ALA A 799 23.40 10.40 40.57
N GLY A 800 23.77 11.45 39.85
CA GLY A 800 23.20 11.73 38.53
C GLY A 800 23.38 13.15 38.05
N TYR A 801 23.82 14.05 38.93
CA TYR A 801 24.05 15.46 38.67
C TYR A 801 24.68 15.73 37.31
N ILE A 802 23.95 16.50 36.51
CA ILE A 802 24.37 17.02 35.21
C ILE A 802 24.86 18.43 35.49
N ALA A 803 26.18 18.61 35.41
CA ALA A 803 26.75 19.94 35.51
C ALA A 803 26.50 20.71 34.20
N PRO A 804 26.15 22.00 34.28
CA PRO A 804 26.01 22.87 33.12
C PRO A 804 27.33 23.00 32.34
N ASN A 805 27.26 23.32 31.05
CA ASN A 805 28.46 23.54 30.22
C ASN A 805 28.55 24.95 29.64
N ASP A 806 29.78 25.38 29.32
CA ASP A 806 30.04 26.65 28.65
C ASP A 806 29.47 26.63 27.22
N ASP A 807 28.37 27.35 27.00
CA ASP A 807 27.81 27.62 25.68
C ASP A 807 28.22 29.02 25.17
N ASP A 808 28.11 29.24 23.85
CA ASP A 808 28.22 30.58 23.27
C ASP A 808 26.82 31.11 22.93
N GLY A 809 26.65 32.44 22.82
CA GLY A 809 25.32 33.03 22.59
C GLY A 809 24.57 32.45 21.38
N ALA A 810 25.29 32.03 20.33
CA ALA A 810 24.65 31.36 19.19
C ALA A 810 24.11 29.96 19.53
N THR A 811 24.71 29.27 20.52
CA THR A 811 24.20 28.00 21.03
C THR A 811 22.98 28.22 21.93
N TYR A 812 22.94 29.32 22.67
CA TYR A 812 21.78 29.70 23.49
C TYR A 812 20.59 30.10 22.63
N ILE A 813 20.77 30.99 21.64
CA ILE A 813 19.74 31.32 20.63
C ILE A 813 19.17 30.05 19.99
N ALA A 814 20.04 29.12 19.56
CA ALA A 814 19.60 27.88 18.93
C ALA A 814 18.84 26.90 19.85
N ASN A 815 18.86 27.14 21.16
CA ASN A 815 18.19 26.34 22.18
C ASN A 815 17.13 27.15 22.95
N ASN A 816 16.77 28.33 22.46
CA ASN A 816 15.88 29.29 23.10
C ASN A 816 16.29 29.60 24.56
N GLY A 817 17.58 29.88 24.78
CA GLY A 817 18.14 30.26 26.10
C GLY A 817 18.51 29.11 27.05
N LEU A 818 17.97 27.90 26.83
CA LEU A 818 18.33 26.73 27.64
C LEU A 818 19.78 26.24 27.38
N ASN A 819 20.55 26.04 28.47
CA ASN A 819 21.87 25.41 28.40
C ASN A 819 21.85 24.04 27.72
N SER A 820 22.76 23.79 26.77
CA SER A 820 22.79 22.55 26.01
C SER A 820 23.06 21.28 26.84
N ALA A 821 23.49 21.42 28.10
CA ALA A 821 23.58 20.33 29.08
C ALA A 821 22.22 19.67 29.36
N TYR A 822 21.12 20.44 29.29
CA TYR A 822 19.78 20.06 29.75
C TYR A 822 18.80 19.75 28.62
N LEU A 823 19.24 19.88 27.36
CA LEU A 823 18.39 19.58 26.20
C LEU A 823 17.87 18.13 26.16
N PRO A 824 16.65 17.91 25.62
CA PRO A 824 15.75 18.92 25.05
C PRO A 824 14.57 19.32 25.96
N ASN A 825 14.56 18.98 27.25
CA ASN A 825 13.37 19.18 28.10
C ASN A 825 13.67 19.83 29.46
N GLY A 826 14.84 20.47 29.60
CA GLY A 826 15.32 20.90 30.90
C GLY A 826 15.54 19.74 31.88
N LEU A 827 15.71 20.10 33.14
CA LEU A 827 15.72 19.22 34.28
C LEU A 827 14.29 18.76 34.62
N THR A 828 14.19 17.57 35.19
CA THR A 828 12.95 17.13 35.84
C THR A 828 13.20 17.22 37.33
N PRO A 829 12.67 18.24 38.03
CA PRO A 829 12.96 18.46 39.43
C PRO A 829 12.71 17.23 40.29
N VAL A 830 13.67 16.93 41.15
CA VAL A 830 13.54 15.89 42.17
C VAL A 830 12.53 16.34 43.23
N ASN A 831 11.86 15.35 43.80
CA ASN A 831 11.06 15.51 45.00
C ASN A 831 11.43 14.32 45.89
N THR A 832 12.26 14.57 46.90
CA THR A 832 12.99 13.55 47.65
C THR A 832 12.04 12.71 48.51
N ASP A 833 11.11 13.34 49.20
CA ASP A 833 10.16 12.64 50.08
C ASP A 833 8.92 12.09 49.33
N GLY A 834 8.61 12.66 48.17
CA GLY A 834 7.45 12.38 47.32
C GLY A 834 6.10 12.90 47.80
N THR A 835 6.02 13.85 48.74
CA THR A 835 4.79 14.24 49.44
C THR A 835 4.39 15.72 49.38
N ASP A 836 5.31 16.64 49.09
CA ASP A 836 5.11 18.09 48.96
C ASP A 836 5.76 18.68 47.69
N ASN A 837 6.45 19.81 47.79
CA ASN A 837 6.94 20.56 46.65
C ASN A 837 8.18 19.84 46.09
N PRO A 838 8.58 20.11 44.83
CA PRO A 838 9.92 19.72 44.37
C PRO A 838 11.00 20.38 45.23
N ASP A 839 12.16 19.73 45.34
CA ASP A 839 13.23 20.08 46.27
C ASP A 839 13.66 21.56 46.16
N TYR A 840 13.83 22.10 44.94
CA TYR A 840 14.24 23.50 44.67
C TYR A 840 13.28 24.61 45.19
N ILE A 841 12.08 24.23 45.65
CA ILE A 841 11.11 25.16 46.25
C ILE A 841 10.52 24.61 47.56
N ASP A 842 11.25 23.72 48.24
CA ASP A 842 10.84 23.10 49.49
C ASP A 842 11.87 23.30 50.60
N GLU A 843 11.53 24.12 51.61
CA GLU A 843 12.43 24.49 52.73
C GLU A 843 12.93 23.28 53.60
N ASP A 844 12.48 22.04 53.35
CA ASP A 844 12.74 20.79 54.10
C ASP A 844 12.52 19.56 53.17
N SER A 845 13.45 19.34 52.22
CA SER A 845 13.31 18.43 51.06
C SER A 845 13.05 16.96 51.42
N ASP A 846 13.58 16.46 52.53
CA ASP A 846 13.39 15.08 52.98
C ASP A 846 12.38 14.92 54.13
N ASN A 847 11.83 16.04 54.59
CA ASN A 847 10.78 16.16 55.61
C ASN A 847 11.21 15.60 56.98
N ASP A 848 12.48 15.77 57.33
CA ASP A 848 13.08 15.24 58.55
C ASP A 848 13.00 16.19 59.77
N LEU A 849 12.45 17.39 59.56
CA LEU A 849 12.30 18.51 60.51
C LEU A 849 13.52 19.42 60.66
N VAL A 850 14.58 19.19 59.90
CA VAL A 850 15.73 20.08 59.77
C VAL A 850 15.61 20.80 58.41
N PRO A 851 15.66 22.15 58.38
CA PRO A 851 15.58 22.86 57.11
C PRO A 851 16.84 22.70 56.26
N ASP A 852 16.68 22.68 54.94
CA ASP A 852 17.73 22.43 53.95
C ASP A 852 18.93 23.38 54.12
N ASN A 853 18.69 24.68 54.31
CA ASN A 853 19.73 25.64 54.65
C ASN A 853 20.64 25.20 55.82
N ASN A 854 20.07 24.60 56.87
CA ASN A 854 20.90 24.14 58.00
C ASN A 854 21.79 22.96 57.61
N GLU A 855 21.31 22.07 56.76
CA GLU A 855 22.01 20.84 56.36
C GLU A 855 22.97 21.06 55.21
N GLY A 856 22.55 21.80 54.18
CA GLY A 856 23.38 22.20 53.05
C GLY A 856 24.50 23.17 53.41
N ASN A 857 24.35 23.97 54.48
CA ASN A 857 25.33 24.99 54.85
C ASN A 857 26.09 24.72 56.16
N ASP A 858 25.93 23.58 56.84
CA ASP A 858 26.72 23.22 58.04
C ASP A 858 27.93 22.32 57.73
N TYR A 859 28.96 22.92 57.14
CA TYR A 859 30.23 22.24 56.81
C TYR A 859 31.04 21.77 58.02
N ASN A 860 30.72 22.26 59.22
CA ASN A 860 31.48 21.97 60.43
C ASN A 860 30.76 21.00 61.39
N PHE A 861 29.51 20.64 61.05
CA PHE A 861 28.64 19.70 61.74
C PHE A 861 28.42 20.10 63.21
N ASP A 862 28.09 21.37 63.46
CA ASP A 862 27.75 21.90 64.79
C ASP A 862 26.27 22.30 64.97
N GLY A 863 25.41 21.92 64.02
CA GLY A 863 23.97 22.16 64.01
C GLY A 863 23.59 23.59 63.68
N ILE A 864 24.51 24.37 63.13
CA ILE A 864 24.32 25.77 62.82
C ILE A 864 24.95 26.02 61.44
N PRO A 865 24.20 26.53 60.46
CA PRO A 865 24.77 26.83 59.16
C PRO A 865 25.94 27.83 59.27
N ASP A 866 27.03 27.53 58.56
CA ASP A 866 28.26 28.32 58.50
C ASP A 866 28.07 29.61 57.69
N GLN A 867 27.16 29.57 56.73
CA GLN A 867 26.70 30.68 55.90
C GLN A 867 25.40 31.27 56.45
N THR A 868 25.11 32.53 56.13
CA THR A 868 23.91 33.19 56.67
C THR A 868 23.38 34.25 55.72
N PHE A 869 22.08 34.20 55.43
CA PHE A 869 21.34 35.24 54.72
C PHE A 869 21.62 36.67 55.22
N THR A 870 21.99 37.55 54.30
CA THR A 870 22.37 38.94 54.54
C THR A 870 21.28 39.95 54.11
N GLY A 871 20.37 39.53 53.23
CA GLY A 871 19.36 40.33 52.54
C GLY A 871 19.96 41.28 51.52
N VAL A 872 21.07 40.91 50.91
CA VAL A 872 21.78 41.65 49.86
C VAL A 872 22.23 40.65 48.81
N ASP A 873 21.74 40.85 47.60
CA ASP A 873 22.25 40.27 46.37
C ASP A 873 22.92 41.42 45.57
N THR A 874 24.19 41.23 45.21
CA THR A 874 25.02 42.25 44.58
C THR A 874 25.07 42.10 43.05
N ASP A 875 25.02 40.86 42.55
CA ASP A 875 25.04 40.41 41.17
C ASP A 875 23.70 40.64 40.50
N GLY A 876 22.63 40.45 41.27
CA GLY A 876 21.25 40.42 40.79
C GLY A 876 20.77 39.04 40.38
N ASP A 877 21.49 37.96 40.72
CA ASP A 877 21.22 36.59 40.27
C ASP A 877 20.35 35.78 41.24
N GLY A 878 19.81 36.40 42.28
CA GLY A 878 18.83 35.76 43.18
C GLY A 878 19.45 35.11 44.41
N LEU A 879 20.68 34.61 44.30
CA LEU A 879 21.42 34.07 45.44
C LEU A 879 21.94 35.18 46.37
N ASP A 880 21.76 35.03 47.68
CA ASP A 880 22.22 36.06 48.64
C ASP A 880 23.76 36.07 48.79
N ASP A 881 24.36 37.27 48.93
CA ASP A 881 25.79 37.54 49.22
C ASP A 881 26.38 36.65 50.36
N GLY A 882 25.52 36.13 51.23
CA GLY A 882 25.82 35.28 52.38
C GLY A 882 26.16 33.83 52.02
N TYR A 883 25.67 33.33 50.88
CA TYR A 883 25.80 31.94 50.42
C TYR A 883 26.87 31.79 49.34
N GLU A 884 27.05 32.81 48.51
CA GLU A 884 28.18 33.08 47.60
C GLU A 884 29.51 32.33 47.87
N HIS A 885 29.84 31.35 47.03
CA HIS A 885 31.08 30.55 47.10
C HIS A 885 32.26 31.21 46.38
N GLY A 886 32.36 32.53 46.40
CA GLY A 886 33.50 33.17 45.74
C GLY A 886 33.55 34.67 45.94
N THR A 887 33.14 35.36 44.90
CA THR A 887 33.05 36.81 44.87
C THR A 887 31.61 37.16 44.64
N VAL A 888 31.00 37.83 45.62
CA VAL A 888 29.67 38.49 45.61
C VAL A 888 29.39 39.47 44.44
N ASP A 889 30.01 39.32 43.28
CA ASP A 889 29.88 40.13 42.05
C ASP A 889 30.66 39.34 40.98
N ASP A 890 30.25 38.09 40.73
CA ASP A 890 30.71 37.27 39.61
C ASP A 890 29.69 37.13 38.47
N GLY A 891 28.51 37.73 38.62
CA GLY A 891 27.44 37.76 37.62
C GLY A 891 26.55 36.53 37.75
N PHE A 892 25.60 36.35 36.83
CA PHE A 892 24.73 35.19 36.80
C PHE A 892 25.54 33.89 36.68
N ASN A 893 25.60 33.17 37.79
CA ASN A 893 26.37 31.94 37.94
C ASN A 893 25.47 30.88 38.57
N PHE A 894 24.65 30.25 37.73
CA PHE A 894 23.58 29.31 38.12
C PHE A 894 23.99 28.15 39.05
N ASN A 895 25.27 27.82 39.22
CA ASN A 895 25.69 26.78 40.18
C ASN A 895 26.49 27.31 41.37
N ASP A 896 26.72 28.62 41.42
CA ASP A 896 27.57 29.35 42.37
C ASP A 896 28.74 28.53 42.92
N GLY A 897 29.55 27.93 42.04
CA GLY A 897 30.76 27.21 42.43
C GLY A 897 30.55 25.85 43.12
N ILE A 898 29.32 25.34 43.20
CA ILE A 898 28.94 23.98 43.62
C ILE A 898 28.96 23.07 42.37
N ASP A 899 30.15 22.81 41.84
CA ASP A 899 30.35 22.04 40.59
C ASP A 899 30.24 20.50 40.78
N ASP A 900 30.43 20.01 42.01
CA ASP A 900 30.40 18.58 42.37
C ASP A 900 29.66 18.43 43.71
N PRO A 901 28.31 18.48 43.73
CA PRO A 901 27.50 18.52 44.96
C PRO A 901 27.85 17.42 45.95
N ALA A 902 28.14 16.21 45.47
CA ALA A 902 28.55 15.07 46.30
C ALA A 902 29.89 15.25 47.04
N ASN A 903 30.68 16.28 46.71
CA ASN A 903 31.94 16.61 47.38
C ASN A 903 31.99 18.04 47.91
N ASP A 904 31.15 18.93 47.37
CA ASP A 904 31.12 20.35 47.68
C ASP A 904 30.08 20.69 48.75
N LEU A 905 29.03 19.86 48.94
CA LEU A 905 28.03 20.01 50.02
C LEU A 905 28.26 19.04 51.19
N PRO A 906 27.66 19.30 52.37
CA PRO A 906 27.73 18.40 53.53
C PRO A 906 27.09 17.02 53.29
N ASP A 907 27.83 15.99 53.69
CA ASP A 907 27.44 14.57 53.68
C ASP A 907 28.13 13.91 54.89
N THR A 908 27.38 13.66 55.97
CA THR A 908 27.91 13.23 57.27
C THR A 908 28.31 11.76 57.26
N ASP A 909 27.51 10.89 56.65
CA ASP A 909 27.69 9.43 56.70
C ASP A 909 28.48 8.85 55.51
N GLY A 910 28.64 9.65 54.45
CA GLY A 910 29.37 9.31 53.24
C GLY A 910 28.62 8.36 52.33
N THR A 911 27.28 8.38 52.33
CA THR A 911 26.44 7.55 51.45
C THR A 911 26.34 8.14 50.04
N GLU A 912 25.25 7.85 49.35
CA GLU A 912 25.08 8.23 47.94
C GLU A 912 24.33 9.57 47.81
N ASP A 913 23.93 10.24 48.90
CA ASP A 913 23.29 11.57 48.89
C ASP A 913 23.80 12.52 49.99
N VAL A 914 23.42 13.81 49.88
CA VAL A 914 23.77 14.92 50.79
C VAL A 914 22.73 15.07 51.90
N ASN A 915 23.11 15.69 53.02
CA ASN A 915 22.31 15.71 54.26
C ASN A 915 20.86 16.19 54.06
N TYR A 916 20.64 17.33 53.38
CA TYR A 916 19.28 17.88 53.15
C TYR A 916 18.35 16.97 52.31
N ARG A 917 18.86 15.84 51.79
CA ARG A 917 18.08 14.81 51.09
C ARG A 917 18.18 13.43 51.75
N ASP A 918 18.76 13.31 52.95
CA ASP A 918 18.97 12.04 53.65
C ASP A 918 18.41 12.02 55.07
N ILE A 919 17.22 11.42 55.21
CA ILE A 919 16.49 11.29 56.47
C ILE A 919 17.25 10.59 57.62
N ASP A 920 18.39 9.94 57.36
CA ASP A 920 19.30 9.30 58.32
C ASP A 920 20.71 9.87 58.14
N ASP A 921 20.83 11.20 58.32
CA ASP A 921 21.98 12.06 58.09
C ASP A 921 23.36 11.46 58.46
N ASP A 922 23.47 10.86 59.64
CA ASP A 922 24.71 10.32 60.18
C ASP A 922 24.92 8.80 59.91
N GLY A 923 23.92 8.15 59.31
CA GLY A 923 23.93 6.75 58.93
C GLY A 923 23.98 5.77 60.11
N ASP A 924 23.53 6.16 61.30
CA ASP A 924 23.46 5.30 62.49
C ASP A 924 22.27 4.30 62.46
N ALA A 925 21.35 4.51 61.51
CA ALA A 925 20.07 3.81 61.30
C ALA A 925 18.94 4.25 62.25
N LEU A 926 18.92 5.53 62.61
CA LEU A 926 17.87 6.20 63.34
C LEU A 926 17.54 7.51 62.61
N ASP A 927 16.40 7.52 61.92
CA ASP A 927 15.95 8.70 61.17
C ASP A 927 15.98 9.97 62.05
N THR A 928 16.47 11.11 61.55
CA THR A 928 16.62 12.41 62.24
C THR A 928 15.41 12.83 63.10
N PRO A 929 14.14 12.65 62.66
CA PRO A 929 12.98 13.00 63.49
C PRO A 929 12.87 12.18 64.78
N ASP A 930 13.45 10.99 64.84
CA ASP A 930 13.47 10.11 66.01
C ASP A 930 14.61 10.47 67.00
N GLU A 931 15.43 11.47 66.67
CA GLU A 931 16.61 11.95 67.43
C GLU A 931 16.36 13.22 68.27
N ASP A 932 15.12 13.72 68.28
CA ASP A 932 14.60 14.74 69.21
C ASP A 932 14.54 14.20 70.67
N ALA A 933 15.71 14.14 71.31
CA ALA A 933 15.94 13.63 72.65
C ALA A 933 15.10 14.35 73.73
N ASP A 934 14.84 15.65 73.51
CA ASP A 934 14.09 16.55 74.37
C ASP A 934 12.56 16.42 74.18
N GLY A 935 12.13 16.11 72.95
CA GLY A 935 10.75 15.95 72.53
C GLY A 935 10.05 17.29 72.22
N ASP A 936 10.80 18.31 71.82
CA ASP A 936 10.27 19.64 71.51
C ASP A 936 10.06 19.91 70.01
N GLY A 937 10.45 18.96 69.17
CA GLY A 937 10.27 18.96 67.71
C GLY A 937 11.31 19.77 66.96
N ASP A 938 12.53 19.87 67.51
CA ASP A 938 13.68 20.57 66.92
C ASP A 938 14.96 19.75 67.17
N PRO A 939 15.30 18.80 66.26
CA PRO A 939 16.49 17.94 66.39
C PRO A 939 17.81 18.71 66.41
N THR A 940 17.85 19.89 65.77
CA THR A 940 19.09 20.68 65.55
C THR A 940 19.82 21.11 66.81
N ASN A 941 19.12 21.13 67.96
CA ASN A 941 19.66 21.64 69.22
C ASN A 941 19.95 20.57 70.29
N ASP A 942 19.65 19.31 69.98
CA ASP A 942 19.86 18.18 70.88
C ASP A 942 21.28 17.62 70.73
N ASP A 943 22.05 17.67 71.82
CA ASP A 943 23.44 17.21 71.94
C ASP A 943 23.54 16.43 73.27
N THR A 944 23.27 15.13 73.19
CA THR A 944 23.09 14.22 74.33
C THR A 944 24.41 14.00 75.08
N ASP A 945 25.52 13.98 74.37
CA ASP A 945 26.86 13.68 74.88
C ASP A 945 27.65 14.95 75.31
N GLY A 946 27.28 16.11 74.76
CA GLY A 946 27.78 17.43 75.09
C GLY A 946 29.11 17.81 74.42
N ASP A 947 29.49 17.15 73.32
CA ASP A 947 30.75 17.39 72.62
C ASP A 947 30.70 18.50 71.58
N GLY A 948 29.49 18.91 71.18
CA GLY A 948 29.20 20.05 70.33
C GLY A 948 28.74 19.71 68.91
N THR A 949 28.58 18.43 68.57
CA THR A 949 27.85 17.99 67.37
C THR A 949 26.44 17.55 67.82
N PRO A 950 25.36 18.01 67.15
CA PRO A 950 24.01 17.53 67.45
C PRO A 950 23.84 16.04 67.19
N ASP A 951 22.86 15.42 67.85
CA ASP A 951 22.62 13.98 67.80
C ASP A 951 22.41 13.50 66.34
N TYR A 952 21.65 14.24 65.51
CA TYR A 952 21.39 13.90 64.09
C TYR A 952 22.61 13.95 63.14
N LEU A 953 23.71 14.60 63.57
CA LEU A 953 24.97 14.65 62.82
C LEU A 953 26.10 13.87 63.51
N ASP A 954 25.82 13.20 64.64
CA ASP A 954 26.80 12.42 65.38
C ASP A 954 26.59 10.91 65.20
N PRO A 955 27.33 10.26 64.26
CA PRO A 955 27.25 8.81 64.00
C PRO A 955 27.65 7.94 65.21
N VAL A 956 27.97 8.58 66.34
CA VAL A 956 28.34 8.01 67.62
C VAL A 956 27.51 8.60 68.77
N ASP A 957 26.22 8.93 68.63
CA ASP A 957 25.47 9.36 69.82
C ASP A 957 25.02 8.21 70.77
N ASP A 958 25.05 8.57 72.05
CA ASP A 958 25.61 7.84 73.15
C ASP A 958 24.46 7.33 74.03
N SER A 959 23.79 6.26 73.57
CA SER A 959 23.07 5.37 74.48
C SER A 959 24.01 5.02 75.66
N PRO A 960 23.76 5.46 76.91
CA PRO A 960 24.80 5.50 77.94
C PRO A 960 25.37 4.10 78.14
N GLN A 961 26.61 3.89 77.69
CA GLN A 961 27.22 2.55 77.61
C GLN A 961 27.11 1.81 78.94
N GLU A 962 26.10 0.94 79.07
CA GLU A 962 25.80 0.27 80.33
C GLU A 962 26.89 -0.78 80.60
N ILE A 963 27.37 -0.86 81.83
CA ILE A 963 28.36 -1.88 82.20
C ILE A 963 27.67 -3.24 82.32
N ILE A 964 27.64 -3.99 81.21
CA ILE A 964 26.92 -5.26 81.10
C ILE A 964 27.78 -6.43 81.58
N VAL A 965 27.27 -7.17 82.57
CA VAL A 965 27.89 -8.42 83.04
C VAL A 965 27.34 -9.61 82.28
N MET A 966 28.18 -10.25 81.46
CA MET A 966 27.77 -11.41 80.68
C MET A 966 27.32 -12.57 81.55
N GLN A 967 26.23 -13.23 81.15
CA GLN A 967 25.61 -14.25 82.00
C GLN A 967 26.17 -15.66 81.79
N MET A 968 27.24 -15.84 81.01
CA MET A 968 27.81 -17.17 80.71
C MET A 968 29.33 -17.21 80.84
N VAL A 969 29.84 -18.29 81.45
CA VAL A 969 31.27 -18.60 81.51
C VAL A 969 31.48 -20.07 81.13
N THR A 970 32.34 -20.33 80.14
CA THR A 970 32.71 -21.65 79.63
C THR A 970 34.23 -21.83 79.63
N PRO A 971 34.87 -22.13 80.78
CA PRO A 971 36.31 -22.22 80.89
C PRO A 971 36.85 -23.55 80.33
N ASN A 972 36.82 -23.71 79.00
CA ASN A 972 37.20 -24.91 78.27
C ASN A 972 38.51 -24.75 77.45
N GLY A 973 39.04 -23.52 77.38
CA GLY A 973 40.29 -23.16 76.70
C GLY A 973 40.17 -22.95 75.19
N ASP A 974 38.97 -22.72 74.66
CA ASP A 974 38.74 -22.44 73.23
C ASP A 974 38.84 -20.94 72.86
N GLY A 975 39.06 -20.08 73.84
CA GLY A 975 39.17 -18.62 73.66
C GLY A 975 37.84 -17.87 73.69
N LYS A 976 36.69 -18.57 73.81
CA LYS A 976 35.36 -17.97 73.87
C LYS A 976 34.75 -18.17 75.26
N ASN A 977 34.36 -17.07 75.92
CA ASN A 977 33.75 -17.09 77.26
C ASN A 977 34.58 -17.84 78.33
N ASP A 978 35.89 -17.96 78.15
CA ASP A 978 36.81 -18.67 79.07
C ASP A 978 36.90 -18.02 80.46
N PHE A 979 36.49 -16.77 80.56
CA PHE A 979 36.29 -16.02 81.79
C PHE A 979 35.04 -15.15 81.65
N LEU A 980 34.55 -14.62 82.76
CA LEU A 980 33.42 -13.68 82.75
C LEU A 980 33.83 -12.38 82.06
N TRP A 981 33.32 -12.14 80.86
CA TRP A 981 33.48 -10.85 80.20
C TRP A 981 32.47 -9.86 80.78
N ILE A 982 32.92 -8.65 81.11
CA ILE A 982 32.06 -7.53 81.49
C ILE A 982 32.28 -6.45 80.44
N GLU A 983 31.29 -6.15 79.62
CA GLU A 983 31.41 -5.08 78.63
C GLU A 983 31.58 -3.74 79.33
N ASN A 984 32.38 -2.86 78.72
CA ASN A 984 32.65 -1.51 79.19
C ASN A 984 33.21 -1.46 80.63
N VAL A 985 33.90 -2.53 81.07
CA VAL A 985 34.46 -2.61 82.42
C VAL A 985 35.56 -1.60 82.70
N ASP A 986 36.16 -1.02 81.67
CA ASP A 986 37.17 0.03 81.81
C ASP A 986 36.56 1.34 82.35
N MET A 987 35.26 1.56 82.15
CA MET A 987 34.46 2.64 82.77
C MET A 987 34.09 2.34 84.24
N ALA A 988 34.24 1.08 84.69
CA ALA A 988 33.95 0.67 86.06
C ALA A 988 35.11 1.07 87.01
N LEU A 989 35.15 2.32 87.44
CA LEU A 989 36.12 2.84 88.41
C LEU A 989 35.91 2.23 89.82
N ASP A 990 37.01 2.00 90.54
CA ASP A 990 37.02 1.42 91.90
C ASP A 990 36.19 0.11 92.03
N ASN A 991 36.11 -0.68 90.96
CA ASN A 991 35.17 -1.78 90.88
C ASN A 991 35.50 -2.99 91.78
N LYS A 992 34.46 -3.73 92.13
CA LYS A 992 34.50 -4.93 92.97
C LYS A 992 33.44 -5.94 92.56
N LEU A 993 33.89 -7.10 92.08
CA LEU A 993 33.06 -8.23 91.72
C LEU A 993 33.03 -9.30 92.82
N MET A 994 31.83 -9.66 93.26
CA MET A 994 31.59 -10.76 94.19
C MET A 994 30.67 -11.78 93.55
N ILE A 995 31.01 -13.07 93.61
CA ILE A 995 30.17 -14.15 93.07
C ILE A 995 29.83 -15.12 94.19
N PHE A 996 28.57 -15.54 94.23
CA PHE A 996 27.99 -16.41 95.24
C PHE A 996 27.39 -17.66 94.58
N ASN A 997 27.51 -18.80 95.25
CA ASN A 997 26.76 -19.99 94.84
C ASN A 997 25.29 -19.88 95.27
N ARG A 998 24.45 -20.82 94.81
CA ARG A 998 23.01 -20.90 95.15
C ARG A 998 22.64 -20.93 96.65
N TRP A 999 23.60 -21.11 97.54
CA TRP A 999 23.40 -21.12 98.99
C TRP A 999 23.81 -19.80 99.66
N GLY A 1000 24.17 -18.78 98.87
CA GLY A 1000 24.63 -17.47 99.34
C GLY A 1000 26.07 -17.48 99.87
N ILE A 1001 26.87 -18.50 99.52
CA ILE A 1001 28.29 -18.56 99.91
C ILE A 1001 29.13 -17.90 98.83
N GLU A 1002 29.94 -16.90 99.21
CA GLU A 1002 30.88 -16.21 98.33
C GLU A 1002 31.95 -17.18 97.83
N VAL A 1003 32.04 -17.33 96.51
CA VAL A 1003 33.00 -18.18 95.80
C VAL A 1003 34.07 -17.39 95.06
N TYR A 1004 33.85 -16.10 94.80
CA TYR A 1004 34.82 -15.16 94.23
C TYR A 1004 34.64 -13.77 94.84
N ASN A 1005 35.74 -13.07 95.05
CA ASN A 1005 35.77 -11.68 95.52
C ASN A 1005 37.02 -11.02 94.96
N GLY A 1006 36.85 -10.24 93.91
CA GLY A 1006 37.90 -9.52 93.20
C GLY A 1006 37.64 -8.02 93.24
N LYS A 1007 38.72 -7.24 93.25
CA LYS A 1007 38.70 -5.78 93.04
C LYS A 1007 39.48 -5.45 91.77
N ASN A 1008 39.12 -4.37 91.09
CA ASN A 1008 39.78 -3.89 89.86
C ASN A 1008 39.71 -4.92 88.73
N TYR A 1009 38.52 -5.48 88.51
CA TYR A 1009 38.21 -6.32 87.36
C TYR A 1009 38.41 -5.52 86.06
N ASN A 1010 39.00 -6.12 85.03
CA ASN A 1010 39.40 -5.38 83.82
C ASN A 1010 39.47 -6.22 82.54
N ASN A 1011 38.84 -7.41 82.49
CA ASN A 1011 38.86 -8.34 81.35
C ASN A 1011 40.24 -8.80 80.81
N GLN A 1012 41.36 -8.25 81.25
CA GLN A 1012 42.67 -8.50 80.67
C GLN A 1012 43.54 -9.38 81.57
N ASN A 1013 43.85 -8.89 82.77
CA ASN A 1013 44.79 -9.54 83.69
C ASN A 1013 44.17 -9.89 85.05
N ASN A 1014 42.98 -9.37 85.33
CA ASN A 1014 42.25 -9.62 86.56
C ASN A 1014 40.80 -10.01 86.26
N VAL A 1015 40.61 -11.31 86.02
CA VAL A 1015 39.35 -11.89 85.56
C VAL A 1015 38.89 -13.05 86.44
N PHE A 1016 37.61 -13.38 86.32
CA PHE A 1016 36.99 -14.58 86.88
C PHE A 1016 36.92 -15.68 85.82
N ASP A 1017 37.89 -16.57 85.86
CA ASP A 1017 38.08 -17.72 84.96
C ASP A 1017 37.29 -18.96 85.41
N GLY A 1018 36.17 -18.79 86.13
CA GLY A 1018 35.38 -19.91 86.67
C GLY A 1018 36.01 -20.66 87.85
N ARG A 1019 37.18 -20.26 88.36
CA ARG A 1019 37.82 -20.87 89.55
C ARG A 1019 37.42 -20.17 90.84
N SER A 1020 37.20 -20.93 91.91
CA SER A 1020 36.83 -20.35 93.21
C SER A 1020 38.01 -19.65 93.89
N ARG A 1021 37.81 -18.41 94.34
CA ARG A 1021 38.78 -17.60 95.12
C ARG A 1021 38.24 -17.11 96.48
N GLY A 1022 37.07 -17.60 96.90
CA GLY A 1022 36.40 -17.24 98.15
C GLY A 1022 37.04 -17.90 99.38
N ARG A 1023 37.78 -17.10 100.17
CA ARG A 1023 38.42 -17.36 101.48
C ARG A 1023 39.93 -17.67 101.44
N SER A 1024 40.69 -16.64 101.79
CA SER A 1024 42.11 -16.71 102.16
C SER A 1024 42.37 -17.64 103.36
N THR A 1025 42.80 -18.88 103.11
CA THR A 1025 43.73 -19.62 103.97
C THR A 1025 44.58 -20.58 103.11
N VAL A 1026 45.81 -20.14 102.80
CA VAL A 1026 47.03 -20.92 102.45
C VAL A 1026 46.81 -22.29 101.76
N GLY A 1027 46.99 -22.33 100.45
CA GLY A 1027 47.17 -23.53 99.62
C GLY A 1027 46.39 -23.45 98.31
N ASP A 1028 47.05 -23.67 97.19
CA ASP A 1028 46.53 -23.65 95.82
C ASP A 1028 45.15 -24.37 95.71
N ASN A 1029 44.06 -23.61 95.57
CA ASN A 1029 42.74 -24.15 95.25
C ASN A 1029 42.33 -23.65 93.86
N SER A 1030 42.91 -24.29 92.84
CA SER A 1030 42.70 -24.07 91.41
C SER A 1030 41.57 -24.94 90.85
N ASP A 1031 40.50 -25.16 91.61
CA ASP A 1031 39.41 -26.01 91.17
C ASP A 1031 38.34 -25.13 90.51
N TYR A 1032 37.99 -25.49 89.27
CA TYR A 1032 36.87 -24.91 88.55
C TYR A 1032 35.58 -25.19 89.31
N LEU A 1033 34.73 -24.17 89.37
CA LEU A 1033 33.42 -24.27 89.98
C LEU A 1033 32.56 -25.27 89.17
N PRO A 1034 31.73 -26.08 89.85
CA PRO A 1034 30.81 -26.99 89.16
C PRO A 1034 29.83 -26.22 88.28
N ALA A 1035 29.42 -26.83 87.17
CA ALA A 1035 28.43 -26.25 86.28
C ALA A 1035 27.10 -25.96 87.01
N GLY A 1036 26.51 -24.80 86.72
CA GLY A 1036 25.26 -24.35 87.34
C GLY A 1036 25.15 -22.84 87.46
N VAL A 1037 24.02 -22.40 88.03
CA VAL A 1037 23.72 -20.98 88.26
C VAL A 1037 24.44 -20.47 89.52
N TYR A 1038 25.11 -19.34 89.36
CA TYR A 1038 25.74 -18.50 90.39
C TYR A 1038 25.12 -17.12 90.33
N TYR A 1039 25.31 -16.33 91.38
CA TYR A 1039 24.81 -14.96 91.46
C TYR A 1039 25.98 -14.02 91.66
N TYR A 1040 26.00 -12.91 90.95
CA TYR A 1040 27.03 -11.91 91.11
C TYR A 1040 26.48 -10.64 91.76
N VAL A 1041 27.38 -9.91 92.39
CA VAL A 1041 27.18 -8.53 92.83
C VAL A 1041 28.40 -7.77 92.38
N PHE A 1042 28.21 -6.85 91.45
CA PHE A 1042 29.25 -6.00 90.88
C PHE A 1042 29.04 -4.57 91.36
N GLN A 1043 30.01 -4.04 92.09
CA GLN A 1043 29.96 -2.70 92.66
C GLN A 1043 31.01 -1.85 92.00
N TYR A 1044 30.65 -0.66 91.53
CA TYR A 1044 31.58 0.23 90.84
C TYR A 1044 31.12 1.69 90.96
N ASN A 1045 32.01 2.60 90.57
CA ASN A 1045 31.69 3.98 90.28
C ASN A 1045 31.90 4.20 88.77
N THR A 1046 31.19 5.13 88.16
CA THR A 1046 31.56 5.73 86.86
C THR A 1046 32.07 7.14 87.10
N GLU A 1047 32.47 7.88 86.07
CA GLU A 1047 32.86 9.29 86.23
C GLU A 1047 31.70 10.13 86.80
N ASP A 1048 30.46 9.80 86.44
CA ASP A 1048 29.26 10.60 86.78
C ASP A 1048 28.49 10.08 88.00
N ARG A 1049 28.64 8.79 88.34
CA ARG A 1049 27.82 8.13 89.39
C ARG A 1049 28.68 7.33 90.38
N ASN A 1050 28.44 7.59 91.67
CA ASN A 1050 29.16 6.92 92.77
C ASN A 1050 28.30 5.84 93.46
N ASN A 1051 28.92 4.69 93.78
CA ASN A 1051 28.36 3.54 94.51
C ASN A 1051 27.26 2.76 93.78
N ILE A 1052 27.41 2.52 92.48
CA ILE A 1052 26.52 1.64 91.71
C ILE A 1052 26.68 0.19 92.19
N THR A 1053 25.58 -0.56 92.24
CA THR A 1053 25.58 -2.00 92.56
C THR A 1053 24.68 -2.73 91.60
N ASP A 1054 25.29 -3.38 90.61
CA ASP A 1054 24.63 -4.33 89.72
C ASP A 1054 24.66 -5.74 90.34
N ASN A 1055 23.59 -6.49 90.15
CA ASN A 1055 23.46 -7.85 90.66
C ASN A 1055 22.55 -8.69 89.78
N GLY A 1056 23.04 -9.86 89.41
CA GLY A 1056 22.32 -10.77 88.52
C GLY A 1056 22.73 -12.20 88.77
N TYR A 1057 22.45 -13.05 87.79
CA TYR A 1057 22.91 -14.42 87.76
C TYR A 1057 23.88 -14.64 86.60
N LEU A 1058 24.73 -15.65 86.75
CA LEU A 1058 25.55 -16.16 85.66
C LEU A 1058 25.55 -17.68 85.70
N TYR A 1059 25.65 -18.30 84.54
CA TYR A 1059 25.72 -19.73 84.37
C TYR A 1059 27.15 -20.15 84.02
N ILE A 1060 27.72 -21.02 84.84
CA ILE A 1060 29.01 -21.65 84.52
C ILE A 1060 28.71 -22.99 83.86
N SER A 1061 29.27 -23.22 82.69
CA SER A 1061 29.35 -24.54 82.04
C SER A 1061 30.82 -24.93 81.89
N GLN A 1062 31.16 -26.22 81.97
CA GLN A 1062 32.53 -26.68 81.71
C GLN A 1062 32.66 -27.24 80.30
#